data_AF-A0A6J6NM19-F1
#
_entry.id   AF-A0A6J6NM19-F1
#
_cell.length_a   1.000
_cell.length_b   1.000
_cell.length_c   1.000
_cell.angle_alpha   90.00
_cell.angle_beta   90.00
_cell.angle_gamma   90.00
#
_symmetry.space_group_name_H-M   'P 1'
#
loop_
_entity.id
_entity.type
_entity.pdbx_description
1 polymer ?
#
loop_
_entity_poly.entity_id
_entity_poly.type
_entity_poly.pdbx_seq_one_letter_code
_entity_poly.pdbx_strand_id
1 'polypeptide(L)'
;MTGPDSELDPAGRVDWLRELIHEHNQAYYERDAPIIADADYDLLIRELRFLEEAHPDLITPESPTQSGVGGSPSEQFSPVEHRRRMMSLDNAMDLEELRSWGERTARRLADLGNDSTVRYVCELKIDGLAVSVRYENGRLVQAATRGDGRTGEDVTANVSGISAVPQMLGAGAPEVLEARGEIYLPLDSFQALRERVIAENVELAAKGNRQKPVPVNPRNAGAGSLRQKDASVTASRGLSWWCYQLGEIIGAEEPPAHSAALGWLSDMGIPVNPETKVVEDLDGVYEFCAYWIEHRHELPYEIDGVVIKIDDLAIQQALGATAKAPRWAIAFKLPPEERTTILLDIQVSIGRTGKATPFAVLQPVFVGGSTVGMSTVHNEDQVRHKDVRPGDTVILRKAGDVIPEVVGPVLELRPSGLPEWEFPRNCPSCAEPLIRHEGEAQHLCVNPQCPQKRWASICHFASRGAMDIDGLGEQQIASFLELGLMSDVADIYSLQAEPILQLPNYQQLSVQNLLSAIEASKSRPLGNLLFGLNILHLGAAGGQTIAAAFGSLDAIMAASVEDLSAVAGIGPVIAGSVYSFFSEPLNQNLVGRLVAAGVNTVGPERSQLDQTLQGKAVVVTGSLAGFSRDAAAAAIKERGGTAPGSVSKKTFAVVIGEEPGASKLTKATELQLPLLNESEFLHLLETGQIPTTSHDQEPPT
;
A
#
# COMPACT_ATOMS: atom_id res chain seq x y z
N MET A 1 7.02 -11.04 3.58
CA MET A 1 7.35 -10.72 4.99
C MET A 1 6.21 -11.24 5.86
N THR A 2 6.48 -11.98 6.94
CA THR A 2 5.40 -12.41 7.85
C THR A 2 5.28 -11.40 8.99
N GLY A 3 4.19 -10.64 9.01
CA GLY A 3 3.82 -9.76 10.13
C GLY A 3 3.47 -10.52 11.41
N PRO A 4 2.96 -9.81 12.44
CA PRO A 4 2.42 -10.41 13.67
C PRO A 4 1.40 -11.51 13.36
N ASP A 5 1.20 -12.45 14.28
CA ASP A 5 0.22 -13.52 14.12
C ASP A 5 -1.19 -12.97 14.38
N SER A 6 -2.11 -13.15 13.43
CA SER A 6 -3.48 -12.66 13.52
C SER A 6 -4.27 -13.27 14.68
N GLU A 7 -3.95 -14.48 15.13
CA GLU A 7 -4.67 -15.15 16.23
C GLU A 7 -4.18 -14.71 17.61
N LEU A 8 -2.90 -14.30 17.72
CA LEU A 8 -2.27 -13.92 18.99
C LEU A 8 -2.24 -12.41 19.21
N ASP A 9 -2.16 -11.61 18.14
CA ASP A 9 -2.15 -10.15 18.17
C ASP A 9 -2.90 -9.55 16.96
N PRO A 10 -4.25 -9.55 16.99
CA PRO A 10 -5.07 -8.98 15.92
C PRO A 10 -4.79 -7.49 15.68
N ALA A 11 -4.52 -6.72 16.74
CA ALA A 11 -4.24 -5.28 16.64
C ALA A 11 -2.90 -5.02 15.95
N GLY A 12 -1.84 -5.70 16.36
CA GLY A 12 -0.53 -5.61 15.71
C GLY A 12 -0.56 -6.11 14.26
N ARG A 13 -1.36 -7.13 13.95
CA ARG A 13 -1.58 -7.60 12.57
C ARG A 13 -2.26 -6.53 11.72
N VAL A 14 -3.33 -5.91 12.23
CA VAL A 14 -4.07 -4.85 11.53
C VAL A 14 -3.15 -3.66 11.23
N ASP A 15 -2.35 -3.21 12.19
CA ASP A 15 -1.43 -2.08 11.98
C ASP A 15 -0.31 -2.43 10.99
N TRP A 16 0.25 -3.64 11.09
CA TRP A 16 1.24 -4.13 10.14
C TRP A 16 0.69 -4.20 8.71
N LEU A 17 -0.54 -4.69 8.54
CA LEU A 17 -1.22 -4.73 7.24
C LEU A 17 -1.45 -3.32 6.70
N ARG A 18 -1.91 -2.37 7.53
CA ARG A 18 -2.10 -0.97 7.12
C ARG A 18 -0.82 -0.32 6.63
N GLU A 19 0.28 -0.49 7.36
CA GLU A 19 1.59 0.06 7.00
C GLU A 19 2.11 -0.55 5.70
N LEU A 20 2.02 -1.88 5.56
CA LEU A 20 2.44 -2.59 4.36
C LEU A 20 1.60 -2.20 3.13
N ILE A 21 0.28 -2.13 3.27
CA ILE A 21 -0.64 -1.68 2.21
C ILE A 21 -0.34 -0.23 1.83
N HIS A 22 -0.01 0.64 2.79
CA HIS A 22 0.35 2.02 2.52
C HIS A 22 1.66 2.13 1.72
N GLU A 23 2.69 1.36 2.09
CA GLU A 23 3.95 1.31 1.34
C GLU A 23 3.72 0.83 -0.11
N HIS A 24 2.88 -0.19 -0.29
CA HIS A 24 2.52 -0.69 -1.61
C HIS A 24 1.69 0.32 -2.41
N ASN A 25 0.76 1.03 -1.77
CA ASN A 25 0.03 2.13 -2.41
C ASN A 25 0.98 3.23 -2.91
N GLN A 26 1.96 3.66 -2.11
CA GLN A 26 2.94 4.65 -2.56
C GLN A 26 3.78 4.12 -3.73
N ALA A 27 4.29 2.90 -3.64
CA ALA A 27 5.08 2.30 -4.71
C ALA A 27 4.29 2.15 -6.01
N TYR A 28 3.01 1.82 -5.90
CA TYR A 28 2.12 1.61 -7.01
C TYR A 28 1.63 2.93 -7.64
N TYR A 29 1.07 3.84 -6.83
CA TYR A 29 0.41 5.06 -7.32
C TYR A 29 1.34 6.26 -7.45
N GLU A 30 2.38 6.37 -6.62
CA GLU A 30 3.26 7.55 -6.63
C GLU A 30 4.52 7.29 -7.46
N ARG A 31 5.07 6.08 -7.40
CA ARG A 31 6.37 5.74 -8.02
C ARG A 31 6.29 4.94 -9.31
N ASP A 32 5.10 4.47 -9.71
CA ASP A 32 4.88 3.56 -10.85
C ASP A 32 5.81 2.32 -10.83
N ALA A 33 6.19 1.89 -9.63
CA ALA A 33 7.18 0.86 -9.38
C ALA A 33 6.67 -0.07 -8.27
N PRO A 34 5.58 -0.81 -8.54
CA PRO A 34 4.96 -1.66 -7.53
C PRO A 34 5.93 -2.76 -7.06
N ILE A 35 5.92 -2.99 -5.75
CA ILE A 35 6.82 -3.94 -5.07
C ILE A 35 6.17 -5.32 -4.90
N ILE A 36 4.84 -5.37 -4.97
CA ILE A 36 3.99 -6.56 -5.05
C ILE A 36 2.97 -6.36 -6.17
N ALA A 37 2.30 -7.40 -6.65
CA ALA A 37 1.26 -7.24 -7.66
C ALA A 37 -0.13 -7.11 -7.05
N ASP A 38 -1.07 -6.74 -7.91
CA ASP A 38 -2.42 -6.32 -7.56
C ASP A 38 -3.18 -7.37 -6.78
N ALA A 39 -3.08 -8.64 -7.14
CA ALA A 39 -3.84 -9.65 -6.42
C ALA A 39 -3.16 -10.05 -5.08
N ASP A 40 -1.85 -9.82 -4.89
CA ASP A 40 -1.19 -9.93 -3.57
C ASP A 40 -1.62 -8.76 -2.68
N TYR A 41 -1.69 -7.57 -3.26
CA TYR A 41 -2.25 -6.40 -2.60
C TYR A 41 -3.71 -6.62 -2.20
N ASP A 42 -4.51 -7.23 -3.07
CA ASP A 42 -5.90 -7.59 -2.79
C ASP A 42 -6.00 -8.59 -1.64
N LEU A 43 -5.08 -9.57 -1.55
CA LEU A 43 -5.01 -10.49 -0.40
C LEU A 43 -4.69 -9.75 0.91
N LEU A 44 -3.76 -8.79 0.90
CA LEU A 44 -3.47 -7.96 2.08
C LEU A 44 -4.68 -7.13 2.51
N ILE A 45 -5.36 -6.49 1.55
CA ILE A 45 -6.60 -5.73 1.80
C ILE A 45 -7.69 -6.64 2.33
N ARG A 46 -7.79 -7.87 1.82
CA ARG A 46 -8.78 -8.86 2.24
C ARG A 46 -8.52 -9.35 3.65
N GLU A 47 -7.26 -9.65 3.98
CA GLU A 47 -6.86 -10.02 5.34
C GLU A 47 -7.18 -8.88 6.31
N LEU A 48 -6.85 -7.64 5.95
CA LEU A 48 -7.17 -6.46 6.75
C LEU A 48 -8.68 -6.30 6.95
N ARG A 49 -9.46 -6.46 5.87
CA ARG A 49 -10.93 -6.37 5.91
C ARG A 49 -11.52 -7.47 6.80
N PHE A 50 -11.03 -8.70 6.69
CA PHE A 50 -11.47 -9.81 7.54
C PHE A 50 -11.21 -9.53 9.02
N LEU A 51 -10.03 -9.03 9.36
CA LEU A 51 -9.67 -8.69 10.74
C LEU A 51 -10.50 -7.52 11.28
N GLU A 52 -10.75 -6.51 10.46
CA GLU A 52 -11.60 -5.38 10.82
C GLU A 52 -13.08 -5.75 10.97
N GLU A 53 -13.57 -6.70 10.18
CA GLU A 53 -14.93 -7.24 10.33
C GLU A 53 -15.06 -8.09 11.61
N ALA A 54 -14.06 -8.91 11.93
CA ALA A 54 -13.99 -9.68 13.17
C ALA A 54 -13.75 -8.80 14.42
N HIS A 55 -13.07 -7.66 14.28
CA HIS A 55 -12.74 -6.73 15.36
C HIS A 55 -13.14 -5.28 14.99
N PRO A 56 -14.45 -4.93 15.07
CA PRO A 56 -14.95 -3.62 14.61
C PRO A 56 -14.39 -2.42 15.36
N ASP A 57 -13.86 -2.62 16.56
CA ASP A 57 -13.19 -1.61 17.40
C ASP A 57 -11.83 -1.18 16.85
N LEU A 58 -11.22 -1.99 15.98
CA LEU A 58 -9.95 -1.67 15.31
C LEU A 58 -10.13 -0.82 14.06
N ILE A 59 -11.35 -0.61 13.56
CA ILE A 59 -11.62 0.17 12.33
C ILE A 59 -11.32 1.65 12.58
N THR A 60 -10.44 2.22 11.75
CA THR A 60 -10.14 3.66 11.75
C THR A 60 -10.54 4.31 10.42
N PRO A 61 -10.91 5.60 10.40
CA PRO A 61 -11.22 6.33 9.16
C PRO A 61 -10.07 6.30 8.14
N GLU A 62 -8.83 6.28 8.61
CA GLU A 62 -7.59 6.29 7.82
C GLU A 62 -7.22 4.89 7.28
N SER A 63 -7.93 3.84 7.68
CA SER A 63 -7.65 2.49 7.22
C SER A 63 -7.83 2.38 5.70
N PRO A 64 -6.97 1.67 4.95
CA PRO A 64 -7.11 1.43 3.50
C PRO A 64 -8.41 0.72 3.06
N THR A 65 -9.16 0.14 4.01
CA THR A 65 -10.49 -0.43 3.79
C THR A 65 -11.60 0.64 3.82
N GLN A 66 -11.37 1.75 4.53
CA GLN A 66 -12.28 2.89 4.71
C GLN A 66 -11.92 4.07 3.81
N SER A 67 -10.63 4.29 3.60
CA SER A 67 -10.04 5.30 2.71
C SER A 67 -10.06 4.81 1.25
N GLY A 68 -10.24 5.72 0.30
CA GLY A 68 -10.20 5.38 -1.13
C GLY A 68 -8.84 4.82 -1.56
N VAL A 69 -8.80 4.14 -2.71
CA VAL A 69 -7.56 3.60 -3.29
C VAL A 69 -6.93 4.66 -4.19
N GLY A 70 -5.67 5.01 -3.96
CA GLY A 70 -4.96 6.05 -4.69
C GLY A 70 -3.77 6.65 -3.94
N GLY A 71 -2.79 7.20 -4.67
CA GLY A 71 -1.64 7.91 -4.11
C GLY A 71 -1.89 9.42 -4.02
N SER A 72 -1.12 10.11 -3.18
CA SER A 72 -1.15 11.58 -3.16
C SER A 72 -0.59 12.11 -4.49
N PRO A 73 -1.11 13.21 -5.06
CA PRO A 73 -0.51 13.84 -6.23
C PRO A 73 0.98 14.14 -5.96
N SER A 74 1.87 13.80 -6.88
CA SER A 74 3.29 14.12 -6.75
C SER A 74 3.53 15.63 -6.86
N GLU A 75 4.61 16.15 -6.26
CA GLU A 75 5.03 17.55 -6.44
C GLU A 75 5.37 17.90 -7.90
N GLN A 76 5.46 16.90 -8.78
CA GLN A 76 5.86 17.05 -10.18
C GLN A 76 4.73 17.55 -11.09
N PHE A 77 3.48 17.28 -10.74
CA PHE A 77 2.29 17.67 -11.51
C PHE A 77 1.35 18.50 -10.65
N SER A 78 0.61 19.42 -11.27
CA SER A 78 -0.36 20.25 -10.52
C SER A 78 -1.55 19.41 -10.06
N PRO A 79 -2.05 19.59 -8.83
CA PRO A 79 -3.23 18.86 -8.36
C PRO A 79 -4.50 19.32 -9.08
N VAL A 80 -5.39 18.38 -9.39
CA VAL A 80 -6.71 18.64 -9.99
C VAL A 80 -7.80 18.01 -9.12
N GLU A 81 -8.73 18.81 -8.63
CA GLU A 81 -9.90 18.31 -7.89
C GLU A 81 -10.97 17.79 -8.85
N HIS A 82 -11.37 16.54 -8.67
CA HIS A 82 -12.42 15.89 -9.46
C HIS A 82 -13.81 16.38 -9.02
N ARG A 83 -14.63 16.84 -9.99
CA ARG A 83 -16.00 17.34 -9.73
C ARG A 83 -16.92 16.26 -9.17
N ARG A 84 -16.82 15.06 -9.72
CA ARG A 84 -17.40 13.84 -9.16
C ARG A 84 -16.25 12.97 -8.64
N ARG A 85 -16.39 12.31 -7.50
CA ARG A 85 -15.32 11.43 -6.99
C ARG A 85 -15.06 10.27 -7.97
N MET A 86 -13.80 9.92 -8.21
CA MET A 86 -13.41 8.67 -8.87
C MET A 86 -13.28 7.57 -7.82
N MET A 87 -14.08 6.52 -7.92
CA MET A 87 -14.13 5.44 -6.94
C MET A 87 -13.32 4.22 -7.40
N SER A 88 -12.99 3.33 -6.46
CA SER A 88 -12.49 1.99 -6.80
C SER A 88 -13.67 1.04 -7.01
N LEU A 89 -13.40 -0.17 -7.50
CA LEU A 89 -14.33 -1.29 -7.47
C LEU A 89 -14.01 -2.22 -6.29
N ASP A 90 -15.02 -2.91 -5.77
CA ASP A 90 -14.82 -4.13 -4.98
C ASP A 90 -14.50 -5.29 -5.93
N ASN A 91 -13.78 -6.30 -5.44
CA ASN A 91 -13.33 -7.45 -6.24
C ASN A 91 -14.13 -8.72 -5.89
N ALA A 92 -14.34 -9.57 -6.90
CA ALA A 92 -14.64 -11.00 -6.77
C ALA A 92 -13.48 -11.79 -7.37
N MET A 93 -12.88 -12.69 -6.60
CA MET A 93 -11.70 -13.46 -6.99
C MET A 93 -12.05 -14.77 -7.69
N ASP A 94 -13.30 -15.22 -7.54
CA ASP A 94 -13.82 -16.44 -8.13
C ASP A 94 -15.33 -16.31 -8.44
N LEU A 95 -15.87 -17.34 -9.09
CA LEU A 95 -17.28 -17.37 -9.50
C LEU A 95 -18.25 -17.46 -8.31
N GLU A 96 -17.81 -17.99 -7.16
CA GLU A 96 -18.66 -18.11 -5.97
C GLU A 96 -18.83 -16.76 -5.28
N GLU A 97 -17.77 -15.96 -5.21
CA GLU A 97 -17.82 -14.58 -4.75
C GLU A 97 -18.68 -13.70 -5.67
N LEU A 98 -18.57 -13.90 -6.99
CA LEU A 98 -19.40 -13.18 -7.95
C LEU A 98 -20.89 -13.54 -7.79
N ARG A 99 -21.21 -14.83 -7.57
CA ARG A 99 -22.58 -15.27 -7.22
C ARG A 99 -23.08 -14.62 -5.94
N SER A 100 -22.24 -14.61 -4.90
CA SER A 100 -22.56 -13.98 -3.62
C SER A 100 -22.84 -12.48 -3.76
N TRP A 101 -22.10 -11.79 -4.63
CA TRP A 101 -22.41 -10.39 -4.99
C TRP A 101 -23.75 -10.28 -5.70
N GLY A 102 -24.02 -11.13 -6.69
CA GLY A 102 -25.29 -11.17 -7.41
C GLY A 102 -26.51 -11.34 -6.49
N GLU A 103 -26.44 -12.27 -5.53
CA GLU A 103 -27.50 -12.46 -4.54
C GLU A 103 -27.69 -11.24 -3.61
N ARG A 104 -26.59 -10.61 -3.17
CA ARG A 104 -26.66 -9.38 -2.37
C ARG A 104 -27.29 -8.23 -3.16
N THR A 105 -26.96 -8.12 -4.44
CA THR A 105 -27.51 -7.12 -5.34
C THR A 105 -29.01 -7.35 -5.56
N ALA A 106 -29.43 -8.59 -5.82
CA ALA A 106 -30.84 -8.95 -5.95
C ALA A 106 -31.67 -8.59 -4.70
N ARG A 107 -31.14 -8.88 -3.49
CA ARG A 107 -31.80 -8.48 -2.23
C ARG A 107 -31.96 -6.96 -2.12
N ARG A 108 -30.92 -6.19 -2.44
CA ARG A 108 -30.97 -4.72 -2.41
C ARG A 108 -31.96 -4.14 -3.43
N LEU A 109 -32.08 -4.77 -4.60
CA LEU A 109 -33.06 -4.38 -5.62
C LEU A 109 -34.49 -4.62 -5.14
N ALA A 110 -34.75 -5.76 -4.52
CA ALA A 110 -36.05 -6.06 -3.90
C ALA A 110 -36.40 -5.05 -2.79
N ASP A 111 -35.43 -4.68 -1.94
CA ASP A 111 -35.63 -3.65 -0.89
C ASP A 111 -35.98 -2.26 -1.48
N LEU A 112 -35.54 -1.97 -2.71
CA LEU A 112 -35.89 -0.76 -3.46
C LEU A 112 -37.24 -0.88 -4.20
N GLY A 113 -37.96 -1.99 -4.03
CA GLY A 113 -39.23 -2.25 -4.71
C GLY A 113 -39.07 -2.61 -6.19
N ASN A 114 -37.88 -3.05 -6.60
CA ASN A 114 -37.60 -3.47 -7.97
C ASN A 114 -37.61 -5.00 -8.06
N ASP A 115 -38.79 -5.55 -8.35
CA ASP A 115 -39.00 -7.00 -8.54
C ASP A 115 -38.68 -7.49 -9.97
N SER A 116 -38.25 -6.59 -10.86
CA SER A 116 -37.91 -6.93 -12.25
C SER A 116 -36.47 -7.46 -12.40
N THR A 117 -36.26 -8.27 -13.44
CA THR A 117 -34.92 -8.68 -13.90
C THR A 117 -34.13 -7.44 -14.32
N VAL A 118 -32.91 -7.29 -13.78
CA VAL A 118 -32.01 -6.18 -14.07
C VAL A 118 -30.96 -6.62 -15.08
N ARG A 119 -30.77 -5.81 -16.12
CA ARG A 119 -29.72 -6.00 -17.13
C ARG A 119 -28.36 -5.55 -16.59
N TYR A 120 -27.31 -6.23 -17.03
CA TYR A 120 -25.93 -5.92 -16.69
C TYR A 120 -25.15 -5.52 -17.94
N VAL A 121 -24.16 -4.66 -17.76
CA VAL A 121 -23.12 -4.39 -18.75
C VAL A 121 -21.84 -5.04 -18.26
N CYS A 122 -21.29 -5.93 -19.08
CA CYS A 122 -20.00 -6.57 -18.86
C CYS A 122 -18.95 -5.88 -19.76
N GLU A 123 -17.89 -5.39 -19.14
CA GLU A 123 -16.78 -4.69 -19.79
C GLU A 123 -15.46 -5.37 -19.43
N LEU A 124 -14.48 -5.33 -20.33
CA LEU A 124 -13.13 -5.79 -20.00
C LEU A 124 -12.48 -4.86 -19.00
N LYS A 125 -11.86 -5.43 -17.95
CA LYS A 125 -11.09 -4.66 -16.97
C LYS A 125 -9.69 -4.43 -17.53
N ILE A 126 -9.52 -3.30 -18.20
CA ILE A 126 -8.27 -2.92 -18.88
C ILE A 126 -7.15 -2.74 -17.85
N ASP A 127 -6.00 -3.35 -18.10
CA ASP A 127 -4.84 -3.25 -17.23
C ASP A 127 -4.03 -1.97 -17.54
N GLY A 128 -4.50 -0.84 -17.00
CA GLY A 128 -3.90 0.48 -17.27
C GLY A 128 -3.98 1.47 -16.10
N LEU A 129 -4.12 2.74 -16.43
CA LEU A 129 -4.25 3.84 -15.47
C LEU A 129 -5.52 4.63 -15.74
N ALA A 130 -6.36 4.74 -14.69
CA ALA A 130 -7.59 5.52 -14.75
C ALA A 130 -7.31 7.01 -14.92
N VAL A 131 -7.97 7.61 -15.92
CA VAL A 131 -7.95 9.04 -16.20
C VAL A 131 -9.36 9.60 -16.38
N SER A 132 -9.51 10.85 -15.96
CA SER A 132 -10.66 11.69 -16.27
C SER A 132 -10.26 12.69 -17.34
N VAL A 133 -11.01 12.77 -18.43
CA VAL A 133 -10.78 13.73 -19.53
C VAL A 133 -12.01 14.63 -19.64
N ARG A 134 -11.79 15.93 -19.44
CA ARG A 134 -12.84 16.94 -19.44
C ARG A 134 -12.81 17.77 -20.72
N TYR A 135 -13.98 17.90 -21.31
CA TYR A 135 -14.27 18.67 -22.50
C TYR A 135 -15.21 19.83 -22.16
N GLU A 136 -14.91 21.01 -22.70
CA GLU A 136 -15.82 22.15 -22.68
C GLU A 136 -16.16 22.57 -24.11
N ASN A 137 -17.45 22.66 -24.40
CA ASN A 137 -17.96 22.94 -25.74
C ASN A 137 -17.30 22.04 -26.81
N GLY A 138 -17.14 20.75 -26.47
CA GLY A 138 -16.49 19.74 -27.29
C GLY A 138 -14.96 19.76 -27.32
N ARG A 139 -14.27 20.76 -26.75
CA ARG A 139 -12.80 20.84 -26.77
C ARG A 139 -12.19 20.22 -25.51
N LEU A 140 -11.14 19.40 -25.64
CA LEU A 140 -10.37 18.92 -24.49
C LEU A 140 -9.73 20.12 -23.77
N VAL A 141 -10.04 20.29 -22.48
CA VAL A 141 -9.51 21.39 -21.66
C VAL A 141 -8.69 20.90 -20.46
N GLN A 142 -8.93 19.69 -19.98
CA GLN A 142 -8.21 19.14 -18.83
C GLN A 142 -8.22 17.61 -18.87
N ALA A 143 -7.12 16.98 -18.48
CA ALA A 143 -7.09 15.57 -18.15
C ALA A 143 -6.36 15.36 -16.82
N ALA A 144 -6.91 14.49 -15.98
CA ALA A 144 -6.37 14.22 -14.66
C ALA A 144 -6.29 12.72 -14.37
N THR A 145 -5.23 12.30 -13.67
CA THR A 145 -5.15 10.94 -13.11
C THR A 145 -6.16 10.77 -11.99
N ARG A 146 -6.42 9.53 -11.56
CA ARG A 146 -7.31 9.29 -10.41
C ARG A 146 -6.82 9.94 -9.11
N GLY A 147 -5.52 9.88 -8.82
CA GLY A 147 -4.94 10.19 -7.51
C GLY A 147 -5.68 9.44 -6.39
N ASP A 148 -6.04 10.13 -5.31
CA ASP A 148 -6.80 9.60 -4.15
C ASP A 148 -8.33 9.42 -4.42
N GLY A 149 -8.76 9.71 -5.65
CA GLY A 149 -10.14 9.71 -6.10
C GLY A 149 -10.88 11.03 -5.91
N ARG A 150 -10.36 11.96 -5.11
CA ARG A 150 -10.84 13.35 -4.98
C ARG A 150 -9.92 14.33 -5.70
N THR A 151 -8.61 14.12 -5.60
CA THR A 151 -7.57 14.95 -6.20
C THR A 151 -6.64 14.07 -7.02
N GLY A 152 -6.56 14.37 -8.31
CA GLY A 152 -5.65 13.77 -9.28
C GLY A 152 -4.44 14.65 -9.61
N GLU A 153 -3.62 14.18 -10.54
CA GLU A 153 -2.53 14.94 -11.15
C GLU A 153 -2.95 15.46 -12.54
N ASP A 154 -2.68 16.73 -12.85
CA ASP A 154 -2.88 17.29 -14.18
C ASP A 154 -1.90 16.66 -15.18
N VAL A 155 -2.46 15.86 -16.08
CA VAL A 155 -1.74 15.18 -17.17
C VAL A 155 -2.26 15.63 -18.54
N THR A 156 -2.87 16.81 -18.62
CA THR A 156 -3.52 17.33 -19.84
C THR A 156 -2.58 17.33 -21.03
N ALA A 157 -1.35 17.84 -20.86
CA ALA A 157 -0.36 17.88 -21.94
C ALA A 157 0.04 16.49 -22.46
N ASN A 158 0.19 15.52 -21.54
CA ASN A 158 0.56 14.14 -21.85
C ASN A 158 -0.58 13.41 -22.56
N VAL A 159 -1.81 13.54 -22.03
CA VAL A 159 -3.02 12.91 -22.57
C VAL A 159 -3.37 13.50 -23.94
N SER A 160 -3.17 14.79 -24.18
CA SER A 160 -3.37 15.40 -25.50
C SER A 160 -2.46 14.85 -26.60
N GLY A 161 -1.34 14.21 -26.24
CA GLY A 161 -0.44 13.55 -27.18
C GLY A 161 -0.89 12.13 -27.60
N ILE A 162 -1.93 11.59 -26.96
CA ILE A 162 -2.43 10.23 -27.21
C ILE A 162 -3.42 10.27 -28.38
N SER A 163 -3.12 9.55 -29.46
CA SER A 163 -3.92 9.58 -30.70
C SER A 163 -5.37 9.11 -30.51
N ALA A 164 -5.59 8.18 -29.57
CA ALA A 164 -6.92 7.68 -29.22
C ALA A 164 -7.80 8.71 -28.48
N VAL A 165 -7.22 9.79 -27.94
CA VAL A 165 -7.95 10.81 -27.20
C VAL A 165 -8.32 11.96 -28.15
N PRO A 166 -9.61 12.18 -28.46
CA PRO A 166 -10.01 13.24 -29.38
C PRO A 166 -9.69 14.61 -28.78
N GLN A 167 -9.10 15.51 -29.58
CA GLN A 167 -8.91 16.91 -29.16
C GLN A 167 -10.21 17.73 -29.25
N MET A 168 -11.12 17.27 -30.11
CA MET A 168 -12.43 17.86 -30.34
C MET A 168 -13.45 16.73 -30.50
N LEU A 169 -14.56 16.83 -29.78
CA LEU A 169 -15.69 15.92 -29.89
C LEU A 169 -16.54 16.23 -31.13
N GLY A 170 -17.29 15.22 -31.56
CA GLY A 170 -18.27 15.33 -32.64
C GLY A 170 -19.45 16.26 -32.32
N ALA A 171 -20.36 16.39 -33.29
CA ALA A 171 -21.59 17.16 -33.10
C ALA A 171 -22.44 16.58 -31.96
N GLY A 172 -23.09 17.45 -31.17
CA GLY A 172 -23.90 17.03 -30.02
C GLY A 172 -23.14 17.01 -28.68
N ALA A 173 -21.87 17.44 -28.67
CA ALA A 173 -21.13 17.64 -27.43
C ALA A 173 -21.83 18.65 -26.50
N PRO A 174 -22.02 18.32 -25.21
CA PRO A 174 -22.62 19.23 -24.23
C PRO A 174 -21.66 20.38 -23.88
N GLU A 175 -22.15 21.35 -23.11
CA GLU A 175 -21.34 22.47 -22.61
C GLU A 175 -20.15 21.95 -21.80
N VAL A 176 -20.38 20.96 -20.94
CA VAL A 176 -19.34 20.25 -20.21
C VAL A 176 -19.58 18.75 -20.32
N LEU A 177 -18.53 18.00 -20.66
CA LEU A 177 -18.49 16.54 -20.59
C LEU A 177 -17.21 16.09 -19.91
N GLU A 178 -17.33 15.29 -18.86
CA GLU A 178 -16.23 14.51 -18.30
C GLU A 178 -16.37 13.05 -18.74
N ALA A 179 -15.35 12.52 -19.41
CA ALA A 179 -15.27 11.14 -19.84
C ALA A 179 -14.17 10.42 -19.07
N ARG A 180 -14.51 9.31 -18.42
CA ARG A 180 -13.58 8.51 -17.61
C ARG A 180 -13.23 7.23 -18.33
N GLY A 181 -11.95 6.92 -18.34
CA GLY A 181 -11.45 5.74 -19.02
C GLY A 181 -10.11 5.28 -18.50
N GLU A 182 -9.59 4.24 -19.13
CA GLU A 182 -8.30 3.65 -18.79
C GLU A 182 -7.32 3.94 -19.92
N ILE A 183 -6.24 4.64 -19.62
CA ILE A 183 -5.08 4.71 -20.51
C ILE A 183 -4.26 3.45 -20.32
N TYR A 184 -3.92 2.79 -21.42
CA TYR A 184 -3.16 1.55 -21.39
C TYR A 184 -2.09 1.56 -22.48
N LEU A 185 -1.16 0.62 -22.38
CA LEU A 185 -0.12 0.41 -23.39
C LEU A 185 -0.46 -0.87 -24.19
N PRO A 186 -0.84 -0.76 -25.47
CA PRO A 186 -1.02 -1.91 -26.34
C PRO A 186 0.21 -2.84 -26.37
N LEU A 187 -0.02 -4.13 -26.59
CA LEU A 187 1.04 -5.15 -26.53
C LEU A 187 2.16 -4.92 -27.56
N ASP A 188 1.82 -4.49 -28.77
CA ASP A 188 2.77 -4.17 -29.83
C ASP A 188 3.66 -2.96 -29.45
N SER A 189 3.04 -1.93 -28.88
CA SER A 189 3.70 -0.71 -28.41
C SER A 189 4.59 -1.00 -27.20
N PHE A 190 4.15 -1.89 -26.30
CA PHE A 190 4.97 -2.40 -25.20
C PHE A 190 6.20 -3.17 -25.70
N GLN A 191 6.02 -4.08 -26.67
CA GLN A 191 7.13 -4.83 -27.26
C GLN A 191 8.14 -3.89 -27.93
N ALA A 192 7.67 -2.94 -28.76
CA ALA A 192 8.52 -1.95 -29.41
C ALA A 192 9.28 -1.07 -28.41
N LEU A 193 8.62 -0.67 -27.31
CA LEU A 193 9.26 0.05 -26.22
C LEU A 193 10.36 -0.79 -25.56
N ARG A 194 10.07 -2.05 -25.26
CA ARG A 194 11.00 -2.96 -24.59
C ARG A 194 12.23 -3.21 -25.46
N GLU A 195 12.06 -3.47 -26.75
CA GLU A 195 13.14 -3.61 -27.72
C GLU A 195 14.02 -2.36 -27.81
N ARG A 196 13.40 -1.17 -27.83
CA ARG A 196 14.13 0.11 -27.83
C ARG A 196 15.00 0.26 -26.58
N VAL A 197 14.47 -0.03 -25.40
CA VAL A 197 15.23 0.05 -24.14
C VAL A 197 16.37 -0.97 -24.11
N ILE A 198 16.16 -2.19 -24.62
CA ILE A 198 17.20 -3.21 -24.73
C ILE A 198 18.31 -2.73 -25.67
N ALA A 199 17.97 -2.18 -26.84
CA ALA A 199 18.94 -1.64 -27.78
C ALA A 199 19.75 -0.48 -27.18
N GLU A 200 19.09 0.47 -26.51
CA GLU A 200 19.76 1.56 -25.77
C GLU A 200 20.70 1.03 -24.69
N ASN A 201 20.31 -0.03 -23.98
CA ASN A 201 21.14 -0.65 -22.94
C ASN A 201 22.40 -1.33 -23.47
N VAL A 202 22.39 -1.84 -24.71
CA VAL A 202 23.59 -2.34 -25.38
C VAL A 202 24.57 -1.19 -25.62
N GLU A 203 24.10 -0.05 -26.10
CA GLU A 203 24.94 1.14 -26.31
C GLU A 203 25.46 1.73 -24.99
N LEU A 204 24.63 1.77 -23.95
CA LEU A 204 25.03 2.26 -22.62
C LEU A 204 26.10 1.35 -22.03
N ALA A 205 25.93 0.03 -22.10
CA ALA A 205 26.94 -0.93 -21.64
C ALA A 205 28.27 -0.78 -22.39
N ALA A 206 28.24 -0.61 -23.72
CA ALA A 206 29.44 -0.36 -24.51
C ALA A 206 30.18 0.94 -24.11
N LYS A 207 29.45 1.92 -23.58
CA LYS A 207 29.99 3.19 -23.06
C LYS A 207 30.33 3.15 -21.57
N GLY A 208 30.17 2.00 -20.90
CA GLY A 208 30.36 1.86 -19.44
C GLY A 208 29.32 2.60 -18.59
N ASN A 209 28.21 3.01 -19.19
CA ASN A 209 27.13 3.71 -18.51
C ASN A 209 26.15 2.73 -17.86
N ARG A 210 25.49 3.18 -16.79
CA ARG A 210 24.42 2.43 -16.12
C ARG A 210 23.26 2.18 -17.09
N GLN A 211 22.87 0.92 -17.19
CA GLN A 211 21.73 0.50 -18.00
C GLN A 211 20.40 0.94 -17.36
N LYS A 212 19.41 1.21 -18.21
CA LYS A 212 18.04 1.52 -17.80
C LYS A 212 17.27 0.23 -17.49
N PRO A 213 16.34 0.24 -16.52
CA PRO A 213 15.46 -0.91 -16.28
C PRO A 213 14.64 -1.23 -17.53
N VAL A 214 14.63 -2.50 -17.93
CA VAL A 214 13.78 -2.97 -19.04
C VAL A 214 12.35 -3.11 -18.52
N PRO A 215 11.34 -2.53 -19.19
CA PRO A 215 9.94 -2.67 -18.77
C PRO A 215 9.49 -4.13 -18.70
N VAL A 216 8.80 -4.50 -17.62
CA VAL A 216 8.42 -5.89 -17.30
C VAL A 216 6.97 -6.21 -17.59
N ASN A 217 6.05 -5.25 -17.47
CA ASN A 217 4.64 -5.42 -17.83
C ASN A 217 4.09 -4.15 -18.51
N PRO A 218 3.01 -4.28 -19.32
CA PRO A 218 2.39 -3.14 -20.00
C PRO A 218 1.82 -2.07 -19.06
N ARG A 219 1.25 -2.45 -17.91
CA ARG A 219 0.65 -1.52 -16.94
C ARG A 219 1.64 -0.49 -16.42
N ASN A 220 2.73 -0.95 -15.81
CA ASN A 220 3.76 -0.09 -15.23
C ASN A 220 4.48 0.71 -16.32
N ALA A 221 4.73 0.08 -17.47
CA ALA A 221 5.27 0.75 -18.63
C ALA A 221 4.34 1.87 -19.12
N GLY A 222 3.02 1.65 -19.08
CA GLY A 222 1.99 2.61 -19.44
C GLY A 222 1.92 3.79 -18.46
N ALA A 223 1.87 3.51 -17.17
CA ALA A 223 1.84 4.53 -16.12
C ALA A 223 3.08 5.45 -16.18
N GLY A 224 4.27 4.85 -16.23
CA GLY A 224 5.51 5.61 -16.40
C GLY A 224 5.59 6.35 -17.74
N SER A 225 4.99 5.81 -18.81
CA SER A 225 4.91 6.48 -20.12
C SER A 225 3.98 7.70 -20.11
N LEU A 226 2.92 7.68 -19.30
CA LEU A 226 2.02 8.81 -19.15
C LEU A 226 2.64 9.92 -18.30
N ARG A 227 3.28 9.58 -17.17
CA ARG A 227 3.79 10.52 -16.16
C ARG A 227 5.18 11.08 -16.50
N GLN A 228 5.34 11.56 -17.74
CA GLN A 228 6.59 12.16 -18.23
C GLN A 228 6.56 13.69 -18.09
N LYS A 229 7.67 14.30 -17.63
CA LYS A 229 7.81 15.77 -17.60
C LYS A 229 7.69 16.41 -18.97
N ASP A 230 8.19 15.71 -19.98
CA ASP A 230 8.10 16.12 -21.38
C ASP A 230 7.01 15.28 -22.08
N ALA A 231 5.89 15.93 -22.41
CA ALA A 231 4.75 15.28 -23.06
C ALA A 231 5.08 14.70 -24.45
N SER A 232 6.13 15.19 -25.13
CA SER A 232 6.58 14.62 -26.40
C SER A 232 7.10 13.19 -26.23
N VAL A 233 7.63 12.87 -25.04
CA VAL A 233 8.02 11.51 -24.69
C VAL A 233 6.79 10.64 -24.64
N THR A 234 5.72 11.05 -23.94
CA THR A 234 4.45 10.30 -23.87
C THR A 234 3.87 10.04 -25.26
N ALA A 235 3.83 11.06 -26.13
CA ALA A 235 3.34 10.92 -27.50
C ALA A 235 4.10 9.85 -28.32
N SER A 236 5.38 9.61 -28.01
CA SER A 236 6.20 8.60 -28.68
C SER A 236 6.01 7.15 -28.18
N ARG A 237 5.20 6.95 -27.13
CA ARG A 237 5.05 5.64 -26.45
C ARG A 237 3.93 4.77 -27.02
N GLY A 238 3.07 5.33 -27.87
CA GLY A 238 1.94 4.57 -28.44
C GLY A 238 0.90 4.17 -27.40
N LEU A 239 0.67 4.99 -26.37
CA LEU A 239 -0.44 4.79 -25.44
C LEU A 239 -1.79 4.84 -26.18
N SER A 240 -2.78 4.17 -25.62
CA SER A 240 -4.16 4.17 -26.10
C SER A 240 -5.12 4.41 -24.94
N TRP A 241 -6.40 4.59 -25.24
CA TRP A 241 -7.43 4.92 -24.26
C TRP A 241 -8.75 4.23 -24.59
N TRP A 242 -9.37 3.62 -23.58
CA TRP A 242 -10.77 3.18 -23.64
C TRP A 242 -11.59 3.92 -22.59
N CYS A 243 -12.68 4.55 -23.01
CA CYS A 243 -13.65 5.16 -22.11
C CYS A 243 -14.63 4.10 -21.57
N TYR A 244 -14.92 4.17 -20.28
CA TYR A 244 -15.79 3.21 -19.58
C TYR A 244 -16.87 3.87 -18.72
N GLN A 245 -16.88 5.20 -18.53
CA GLN A 245 -17.86 5.85 -17.66
C GLN A 245 -18.00 7.36 -17.92
N LEU A 246 -19.22 7.87 -17.74
CA LEU A 246 -19.52 9.31 -17.69
C LEU A 246 -19.20 9.92 -16.31
N GLY A 247 -18.60 11.11 -16.33
CA GLY A 247 -18.43 11.97 -15.16
C GLY A 247 -19.48 13.09 -15.12
N GLU A 248 -19.05 14.33 -14.89
CA GLU A 248 -19.89 15.53 -14.99
C GLU A 248 -20.44 15.78 -16.40
N ILE A 249 -21.72 16.17 -16.48
CA ILE A 249 -22.38 16.63 -17.71
C ILE A 249 -23.13 17.93 -17.39
N ILE A 250 -22.96 18.96 -18.23
CA ILE A 250 -23.72 20.21 -18.18
C ILE A 250 -24.19 20.54 -19.59
N GLY A 251 -25.47 20.89 -19.75
CA GLY A 251 -26.04 21.28 -21.04
C GLY A 251 -26.55 20.12 -21.90
N ALA A 252 -26.72 18.91 -21.32
CA ALA A 252 -27.42 17.78 -21.93
C ALA A 252 -28.11 16.93 -20.85
N GLU A 253 -29.12 16.16 -21.26
CA GLU A 253 -29.75 15.15 -20.40
C GLU A 253 -28.85 13.92 -20.27
N GLU A 254 -28.72 13.39 -19.05
CA GLU A 254 -27.96 12.18 -18.79
C GLU A 254 -28.71 10.97 -19.40
N PRO A 255 -28.02 10.08 -20.15
CA PRO A 255 -28.63 8.88 -20.69
C PRO A 255 -29.30 8.04 -19.59
N PRO A 256 -30.36 7.27 -19.89
CA PRO A 256 -31.06 6.48 -18.86
C PRO A 256 -30.28 5.21 -18.45
N ALA A 257 -29.37 4.75 -19.30
CA ALA A 257 -28.63 3.51 -19.11
C ALA A 257 -27.14 3.70 -19.43
N HIS A 258 -26.30 2.91 -18.77
CA HIS A 258 -24.84 2.89 -18.92
C HIS A 258 -24.44 2.47 -20.33
N SER A 259 -25.09 1.45 -20.90
CA SER A 259 -24.90 1.07 -22.31
C SER A 259 -25.26 2.20 -23.29
N ALA A 260 -26.33 2.93 -23.03
CA ALA A 260 -26.72 4.10 -23.83
C ALA A 260 -25.70 5.25 -23.68
N ALA A 261 -25.14 5.44 -22.49
CA ALA A 261 -24.06 6.37 -22.24
C ALA A 261 -22.79 6.05 -23.02
N LEU A 262 -22.37 4.79 -23.03
CA LEU A 262 -21.23 4.34 -23.83
C LEU A 262 -21.48 4.55 -25.34
N GLY A 263 -22.68 4.24 -25.83
CA GLY A 263 -23.08 4.53 -27.21
C GLY A 263 -23.00 6.02 -27.54
N TRP A 264 -23.53 6.87 -26.66
CA TRP A 264 -23.52 8.33 -26.83
C TRP A 264 -22.08 8.91 -26.85
N LEU A 265 -21.20 8.39 -26.00
CA LEU A 265 -19.78 8.75 -26.01
C LEU A 265 -19.11 8.33 -27.33
N SER A 266 -19.38 7.12 -27.80
CA SER A 266 -18.88 6.60 -29.08
C SER A 266 -19.31 7.45 -30.28
N ASP A 267 -20.58 7.87 -30.31
CA ASP A 267 -21.12 8.75 -31.37
C ASP A 267 -20.40 10.11 -31.42
N MET A 268 -19.87 10.59 -30.29
CA MET A 268 -19.06 11.81 -30.20
C MET A 268 -17.58 11.60 -30.56
N GLY A 269 -17.18 10.37 -30.91
CA GLY A 269 -15.82 10.01 -31.28
C GLY A 269 -14.91 9.62 -30.10
N ILE A 270 -15.48 9.38 -28.91
CA ILE A 270 -14.73 8.85 -27.77
C ILE A 270 -14.63 7.32 -27.92
N PRO A 271 -13.43 6.72 -27.86
CA PRO A 271 -13.26 5.29 -28.04
C PRO A 271 -13.89 4.51 -26.87
N VAL A 272 -14.77 3.57 -27.19
CA VAL A 272 -15.37 2.59 -26.25
C VAL A 272 -14.98 1.19 -26.67
N ASN A 273 -14.71 0.32 -25.69
CA ASN A 273 -14.22 -1.02 -25.96
C ASN A 273 -15.28 -1.87 -26.73
N PRO A 274 -14.92 -2.47 -27.88
CA PRO A 274 -15.87 -3.21 -28.72
C PRO A 274 -16.36 -4.52 -28.10
N GLU A 275 -15.66 -5.05 -27.10
CA GLU A 275 -16.01 -6.30 -26.41
C GLU A 275 -17.05 -6.09 -25.30
N THR A 276 -17.52 -4.86 -25.11
CA THR A 276 -18.58 -4.53 -24.15
C THR A 276 -19.88 -5.23 -24.54
N LYS A 277 -20.51 -5.93 -23.59
CA LYS A 277 -21.76 -6.66 -23.84
C LYS A 277 -22.81 -6.37 -22.78
N VAL A 278 -24.05 -6.13 -23.22
CA VAL A 278 -25.23 -6.10 -22.35
C VAL A 278 -25.79 -7.51 -22.24
N VAL A 279 -26.05 -7.96 -21.01
CA VAL A 279 -26.62 -9.26 -20.69
C VAL A 279 -27.86 -9.10 -19.82
N GLU A 280 -28.83 -10.00 -19.96
CA GLU A 280 -30.16 -9.86 -19.35
C GLU A 280 -30.20 -10.26 -17.87
N ASP A 281 -29.24 -11.07 -17.43
CA ASP A 281 -29.20 -11.65 -16.09
C ASP A 281 -27.76 -12.05 -15.67
N LEU A 282 -27.63 -12.62 -14.46
CA LEU A 282 -26.36 -13.10 -13.92
C LEU A 282 -25.81 -14.32 -14.67
N ASP A 283 -26.66 -15.13 -15.31
CA ASP A 283 -26.18 -16.28 -16.07
C ASP A 283 -25.39 -15.80 -17.29
N GLY A 284 -25.90 -14.78 -17.99
CA GLY A 284 -25.16 -14.10 -19.05
C GLY A 284 -23.87 -13.42 -18.57
N VAL A 285 -23.83 -12.94 -17.32
CA VAL A 285 -22.59 -12.44 -16.70
C VAL A 285 -21.56 -13.57 -16.55
N TYR A 286 -21.95 -14.73 -16.03
CA TYR A 286 -21.05 -15.86 -15.84
C TYR A 286 -20.51 -16.40 -17.17
N GLU A 287 -21.36 -16.48 -18.20
CA GLU A 287 -20.94 -16.87 -19.55
C GLU A 287 -19.89 -15.90 -20.12
N PHE A 288 -20.09 -14.60 -19.94
CA PHE A 288 -19.13 -13.59 -20.38
C PHE A 288 -17.79 -13.70 -19.64
N CYS A 289 -17.82 -13.88 -18.31
CA CYS A 289 -16.61 -14.09 -17.52
C CYS A 289 -15.88 -15.37 -17.93
N ALA A 290 -16.59 -16.49 -18.11
CA ALA A 290 -15.99 -17.76 -18.54
C ALA A 290 -15.33 -17.65 -19.92
N TYR A 291 -15.99 -16.99 -20.87
CA TYR A 291 -15.43 -16.74 -22.20
C TYR A 291 -14.09 -16.00 -22.14
N TRP A 292 -14.02 -14.90 -21.39
CA TRP A 292 -12.81 -14.10 -21.31
C TRP A 292 -11.70 -14.70 -20.44
N ILE A 293 -12.00 -15.63 -19.53
CA ILE A 293 -10.95 -16.45 -18.90
C ILE A 293 -10.16 -17.22 -19.97
N GLU A 294 -10.84 -17.77 -20.98
CA GLU A 294 -10.22 -18.57 -22.04
C GLU A 294 -9.59 -17.71 -23.15
N HIS A 295 -10.22 -16.60 -23.52
CA HIS A 295 -9.87 -15.83 -24.73
C HIS A 295 -9.04 -14.55 -24.44
N ARG A 296 -8.67 -14.27 -23.18
CA ARG A 296 -7.92 -13.05 -22.79
C ARG A 296 -6.64 -12.82 -23.61
N HIS A 297 -5.99 -13.88 -24.08
CA HIS A 297 -4.73 -13.80 -24.83
C HIS A 297 -4.90 -13.48 -26.32
N GLU A 298 -6.14 -13.38 -26.80
CA GLU A 298 -6.46 -12.97 -28.17
C GLU A 298 -6.49 -11.44 -28.33
N LEU A 299 -6.52 -10.71 -27.20
CA LEU A 299 -6.59 -9.26 -27.17
C LEU A 299 -5.24 -8.62 -27.50
N PRO A 300 -5.22 -7.47 -28.19
CA PRO A 300 -4.00 -6.70 -28.43
C PRO A 300 -3.55 -5.87 -27.22
N TYR A 301 -4.15 -6.11 -26.04
CA TYR A 301 -3.88 -5.40 -24.78
C TYR A 301 -4.16 -6.33 -23.59
N GLU A 302 -3.53 -6.03 -22.46
CA GLU A 302 -3.72 -6.80 -21.22
C GLU A 302 -5.01 -6.41 -20.50
N ILE A 303 -5.62 -7.41 -19.88
CA ILE A 303 -6.78 -7.28 -19.00
C ILE A 303 -6.52 -8.06 -17.72
N ASP A 304 -7.01 -7.55 -16.59
CA ASP A 304 -6.87 -8.22 -15.28
C ASP A 304 -8.21 -8.75 -14.73
N GLY A 305 -9.27 -8.68 -15.55
CA GLY A 305 -10.61 -8.99 -15.10
C GLY A 305 -11.71 -8.63 -16.09
N VAL A 306 -12.94 -8.77 -15.60
CA VAL A 306 -14.17 -8.23 -16.18
C VAL A 306 -14.79 -7.29 -15.15
N VAL A 307 -15.31 -6.15 -15.59
CA VAL A 307 -16.13 -5.26 -14.77
C VAL A 307 -17.60 -5.50 -15.10
N ILE A 308 -18.39 -5.77 -14.07
CA ILE A 308 -19.83 -5.99 -14.17
C ILE A 308 -20.51 -4.77 -13.55
N LYS A 309 -21.42 -4.14 -14.30
CA LYS A 309 -22.20 -2.97 -13.86
C LYS A 309 -23.68 -3.23 -14.09
N ILE A 310 -24.55 -2.72 -13.22
CA ILE A 310 -25.98 -2.62 -13.53
C ILE A 310 -26.17 -1.61 -14.68
N ASP A 311 -26.96 -1.94 -15.70
CA ASP A 311 -27.13 -1.08 -16.87
C ASP A 311 -27.94 0.19 -16.57
N ASP A 312 -28.97 0.12 -15.72
CA ASP A 312 -29.84 1.27 -15.43
C ASP A 312 -29.18 2.28 -14.48
N LEU A 313 -29.03 3.54 -14.92
CA LEU A 313 -28.34 4.59 -14.13
C LEU A 313 -29.17 5.10 -12.95
N ALA A 314 -30.50 5.06 -13.02
CA ALA A 314 -31.35 5.40 -11.89
C ALA A 314 -31.23 4.36 -10.76
N ILE A 315 -31.11 3.08 -11.13
CA ILE A 315 -30.82 2.00 -10.17
C ILE A 315 -29.42 2.18 -9.56
N GLN A 316 -28.40 2.53 -10.35
CA GLN A 316 -27.06 2.82 -9.82
C GLN A 316 -27.10 3.93 -8.76
N GLN A 317 -27.81 5.03 -9.04
CA GLN A 317 -27.98 6.14 -8.09
C GLN A 317 -28.69 5.69 -6.81
N ALA A 318 -29.77 4.91 -6.92
CA ALA A 318 -30.54 4.41 -5.78
C ALA A 318 -29.73 3.45 -4.89
N LEU A 319 -28.91 2.57 -5.49
CA LEU A 319 -28.03 1.67 -4.75
C LEU A 319 -26.86 2.41 -4.09
N GLY A 320 -26.40 3.50 -4.69
CA GLY A 320 -25.32 4.33 -4.15
C GLY A 320 -23.99 3.58 -4.02
N ALA A 321 -23.19 3.98 -3.03
CA ALA A 321 -21.85 3.46 -2.82
C ALA A 321 -21.51 3.25 -1.34
N THR A 322 -20.42 2.54 -1.06
CA THR A 322 -19.74 2.54 0.23
C THR A 322 -18.74 3.70 0.28
N ALA A 323 -17.93 3.80 1.34
CA ALA A 323 -16.85 4.79 1.41
C ALA A 323 -15.82 4.65 0.27
N LYS A 324 -15.69 3.44 -0.30
CA LYS A 324 -14.63 3.06 -1.26
C LYS A 324 -15.15 2.68 -2.65
N ALA A 325 -16.26 1.95 -2.75
CA ALA A 325 -16.71 1.33 -3.99
C ALA A 325 -18.22 1.44 -4.22
N PRO A 326 -18.69 1.52 -5.48
CA PRO A 326 -20.10 1.51 -5.83
C PRO A 326 -20.75 0.15 -5.47
N ARG A 327 -22.02 0.18 -5.05
CA ARG A 327 -22.77 -1.05 -4.72
C ARG A 327 -23.32 -1.76 -5.96
N TRP A 328 -23.33 -1.06 -7.09
CA TRP A 328 -23.93 -1.46 -8.37
C TRP A 328 -22.91 -2.01 -9.38
N ALA A 329 -21.61 -2.08 -9.02
CA ALA A 329 -20.58 -2.66 -9.86
C ALA A 329 -19.58 -3.50 -9.06
N ILE A 330 -18.95 -4.46 -9.73
CA ILE A 330 -17.91 -5.32 -9.18
C ILE A 330 -16.87 -5.66 -10.26
N ALA A 331 -15.61 -5.82 -9.84
CA ALA A 331 -14.54 -6.33 -10.68
C ALA A 331 -14.36 -7.84 -10.42
N PHE A 332 -14.67 -8.68 -11.41
CA PHE A 332 -14.30 -10.09 -11.39
C PHE A 332 -12.87 -10.25 -11.87
N LYS A 333 -11.96 -10.71 -11.01
CA LYS A 333 -10.55 -10.91 -11.32
C LYS A 333 -10.36 -12.26 -12.02
N LEU A 334 -9.52 -12.29 -13.06
CA LEU A 334 -9.18 -13.55 -13.73
C LEU A 334 -8.25 -14.38 -12.84
N PRO A 335 -8.37 -15.72 -12.84
CA PRO A 335 -7.46 -16.57 -12.08
C PRO A 335 -6.01 -16.42 -12.59
N PRO A 336 -5.02 -16.48 -11.68
CA PRO A 336 -3.61 -16.36 -12.04
C PRO A 336 -3.14 -17.53 -12.90
N GLU A 337 -2.14 -17.29 -13.75
CA GLU A 337 -1.56 -18.33 -14.58
C GLU A 337 -0.78 -19.37 -13.77
N GLU A 338 -1.13 -20.63 -13.99
CA GLU A 338 -0.32 -21.77 -13.55
C GLU A 338 0.65 -22.18 -14.68
N ARG A 339 1.88 -22.49 -14.29
CA ARG A 339 2.92 -23.09 -15.14
C ARG A 339 3.61 -24.20 -14.38
N THR A 340 4.04 -25.23 -15.09
CA THR A 340 4.83 -26.29 -14.49
C THR A 340 6.32 -26.03 -14.68
N THR A 341 7.14 -26.32 -13.68
CA THR A 341 8.60 -26.31 -13.79
C THR A 341 9.22 -27.39 -12.92
N ILE A 342 10.53 -27.63 -13.05
CA ILE A 342 11.25 -28.60 -12.22
C ILE A 342 11.67 -27.92 -10.90
N LEU A 343 11.32 -28.54 -9.77
CA LEU A 343 11.86 -28.21 -8.46
C LEU A 343 13.28 -28.77 -8.36
N LEU A 344 14.29 -27.91 -8.44
CA LEU A 344 15.70 -28.31 -8.40
C LEU A 344 16.14 -28.68 -6.99
N ASP A 345 15.75 -27.85 -6.01
CA ASP A 345 16.18 -27.99 -4.61
C ASP A 345 15.20 -27.25 -3.68
N ILE A 346 15.23 -27.55 -2.38
CA ILE A 346 14.56 -26.75 -1.34
C ILE A 346 15.64 -26.33 -0.34
N GLN A 347 15.99 -25.04 -0.39
CA GLN A 347 17.03 -24.45 0.45
C GLN A 347 16.43 -23.68 1.61
N VAL A 348 17.22 -23.42 2.65
CA VAL A 348 16.77 -22.71 3.85
C VAL A 348 17.53 -21.42 4.01
N SER A 349 16.80 -20.31 4.02
CA SER A 349 17.33 -18.97 4.32
C SER A 349 17.20 -18.67 5.81
N ILE A 350 18.13 -17.89 6.38
CA ILE A 350 18.06 -17.45 7.78
C ILE A 350 17.78 -15.95 7.80
N GLY A 351 16.65 -15.57 8.37
CA GLY A 351 16.23 -14.17 8.49
C GLY A 351 16.95 -13.43 9.64
N ARG A 352 16.73 -12.12 9.73
CA ARG A 352 17.35 -11.23 10.74
C ARG A 352 17.12 -11.66 12.19
N THR A 353 15.97 -12.26 12.49
CA THR A 353 15.63 -12.77 13.83
C THR A 353 16.13 -14.20 14.07
N GLY A 354 16.74 -14.84 13.07
CA GLY A 354 17.13 -16.24 13.10
C GLY A 354 16.10 -17.19 12.50
N LYS A 355 14.92 -16.72 12.09
CA LYS A 355 13.90 -17.53 11.40
C LYS A 355 14.48 -18.26 10.19
N ALA A 356 14.45 -19.58 10.23
CA ALA A 356 14.86 -20.46 9.14
C ALA A 356 13.67 -20.72 8.22
N THR A 357 13.71 -20.16 7.02
CA THR A 357 12.60 -20.20 6.06
C THR A 357 12.99 -21.00 4.82
N PRO A 358 12.32 -22.13 4.54
CA PRO A 358 12.55 -22.90 3.33
C PRO A 358 11.99 -22.19 2.10
N PHE A 359 12.72 -22.27 0.99
CA PHE A 359 12.32 -21.76 -0.31
C PHE A 359 12.69 -22.78 -1.40
N ALA A 360 11.82 -22.92 -2.38
CA ALA A 360 12.03 -23.73 -3.56
C ALA A 360 13.01 -23.03 -4.51
N VAL A 361 13.99 -23.76 -4.98
CA VAL A 361 14.86 -23.41 -6.10
C VAL A 361 14.32 -24.12 -7.34
N LEU A 362 13.94 -23.35 -8.34
CA LEU A 362 13.21 -23.84 -9.51
C LEU A 362 14.08 -23.74 -10.76
N GLN A 363 13.85 -24.63 -11.72
CA GLN A 363 14.30 -24.38 -13.08
C GLN A 363 13.61 -23.10 -13.58
N PRO A 364 14.37 -22.08 -14.05
CA PRO A 364 13.79 -20.80 -14.42
C PRO A 364 12.67 -20.96 -15.43
N VAL A 365 11.48 -20.46 -15.09
CA VAL A 365 10.27 -20.54 -15.92
C VAL A 365 9.60 -19.17 -15.99
N PHE A 366 9.04 -18.82 -17.13
CA PHE A 366 8.31 -17.55 -17.31
C PHE A 366 6.85 -17.73 -16.90
N VAL A 367 6.40 -16.97 -15.90
CA VAL A 367 5.02 -16.99 -15.38
C VAL A 367 4.55 -15.56 -15.19
N GLY A 368 3.39 -15.18 -15.73
CA GLY A 368 2.77 -13.87 -15.51
C GLY A 368 3.75 -12.69 -15.65
N GLY A 369 4.45 -12.59 -16.78
CA GLY A 369 5.32 -11.44 -17.08
C GLY A 369 6.74 -11.43 -16.46
N SER A 370 7.13 -12.41 -15.62
CA SER A 370 8.52 -12.49 -15.15
C SER A 370 9.06 -13.92 -15.06
N THR A 371 10.39 -14.06 -15.14
CA THR A 371 11.08 -15.34 -14.94
C THR A 371 11.20 -15.62 -13.45
N VAL A 372 10.64 -16.74 -13.01
CA VAL A 372 10.72 -17.22 -11.63
C VAL A 372 11.77 -18.33 -11.56
N GLY A 373 12.78 -18.13 -10.73
CA GLY A 373 13.79 -19.16 -10.38
C GLY A 373 13.74 -19.58 -8.90
N MET A 374 12.99 -18.87 -8.06
CA MET A 374 12.84 -19.17 -6.64
C MET A 374 11.41 -18.87 -6.19
N SER A 375 10.90 -19.66 -5.24
CA SER A 375 9.56 -19.50 -4.67
C SER A 375 9.58 -19.79 -3.19
N THR A 376 8.76 -19.09 -2.40
CA THR A 376 8.56 -19.47 -1.00
C THR A 376 7.83 -20.81 -0.91
N VAL A 377 8.17 -21.60 0.11
CA VAL A 377 7.37 -22.75 0.57
C VAL A 377 6.98 -22.60 2.05
N HIS A 378 7.11 -21.37 2.57
CA HIS A 378 6.70 -20.91 3.90
C HIS A 378 7.44 -21.53 5.10
N ASN A 379 7.26 -22.82 5.37
CA ASN A 379 7.82 -23.52 6.55
C ASN A 379 7.88 -25.04 6.32
N GLU A 380 8.43 -25.79 7.29
CA GLU A 380 8.53 -27.26 7.20
C GLU A 380 7.17 -27.92 6.98
N ASP A 381 6.15 -27.50 7.73
CA ASP A 381 4.83 -28.11 7.72
C ASP A 381 4.16 -27.94 6.35
N GLN A 382 4.37 -26.80 5.70
CA GLN A 382 3.87 -26.51 4.35
C GLN A 382 4.58 -27.34 3.28
N VAL A 383 5.90 -27.55 3.39
CA VAL A 383 6.62 -28.46 2.49
C VAL A 383 6.07 -29.89 2.62
N ARG A 384 5.85 -30.35 3.86
CA ARG A 384 5.29 -31.67 4.15
C ARG A 384 3.84 -31.79 3.67
N HIS A 385 3.01 -30.77 3.89
CA HIS A 385 1.62 -30.74 3.47
C HIS A 385 1.47 -30.79 1.94
N LYS A 386 2.31 -30.04 1.21
CA LYS A 386 2.35 -30.02 -0.25
C LYS A 386 3.02 -31.27 -0.85
N ASP A 387 3.73 -32.06 -0.03
CA ASP A 387 4.54 -33.23 -0.45
C ASP A 387 5.43 -32.93 -1.66
N VAL A 388 6.08 -31.77 -1.70
CA VAL A 388 7.00 -31.40 -2.80
C VAL A 388 8.42 -31.89 -2.50
N ARG A 389 9.07 -32.49 -3.50
CA ARG A 389 10.38 -33.14 -3.36
C ARG A 389 11.34 -32.61 -4.42
N PRO A 390 12.62 -32.32 -4.09
CA PRO A 390 13.62 -32.01 -5.11
C PRO A 390 13.64 -33.07 -6.22
N GLY A 391 13.54 -32.63 -7.47
CA GLY A 391 13.34 -33.46 -8.66
C GLY A 391 11.90 -33.53 -9.18
N ASP A 392 10.90 -33.08 -8.40
CA ASP A 392 9.50 -33.04 -8.86
C ASP A 392 9.31 -32.04 -10.01
N THR A 393 8.35 -32.36 -10.89
CA THR A 393 7.68 -31.31 -11.66
C THR A 393 6.63 -30.69 -10.75
N VAL A 394 6.71 -29.38 -10.51
CA VAL A 394 5.81 -28.65 -9.62
C VAL A 394 4.96 -27.65 -10.38
N ILE A 395 3.74 -27.46 -9.91
CA ILE A 395 2.84 -26.41 -10.36
C ILE A 395 3.25 -25.13 -9.64
N LEU A 396 3.66 -24.15 -10.42
CA LEU A 396 3.99 -22.81 -10.00
C LEU A 396 2.88 -21.89 -10.46
N ARG A 397 2.35 -21.10 -9.53
CA ARG A 397 1.52 -19.96 -9.87
C ARG A 397 2.16 -18.71 -9.30
N LYS A 398 1.75 -17.56 -9.79
CA LYS A 398 1.97 -16.33 -9.05
C LYS A 398 0.72 -16.05 -8.25
N ALA A 399 0.81 -16.25 -6.94
CA ALA A 399 -0.16 -15.63 -6.06
C ALA A 399 -0.10 -14.15 -6.38
N GLY A 400 -1.26 -13.57 -6.64
CA GLY A 400 -1.31 -12.15 -6.82
C GLY A 400 -0.74 -11.56 -8.11
N ASP A 401 -0.23 -12.38 -9.05
CA ASP A 401 0.64 -12.01 -10.19
C ASP A 401 2.07 -11.51 -9.85
N VAL A 402 2.53 -11.59 -8.59
CA VAL A 402 3.94 -11.30 -8.23
C VAL A 402 4.60 -12.37 -7.40
N ILE A 403 4.03 -12.80 -6.26
CA ILE A 403 4.74 -13.74 -5.40
C ILE A 403 4.64 -15.14 -6.01
N PRO A 404 5.76 -15.72 -6.48
CA PRO A 404 5.75 -17.09 -6.94
C PRO A 404 5.44 -18.00 -5.77
N GLU A 405 4.48 -18.91 -5.98
CA GLU A 405 4.07 -19.92 -5.04
C GLU A 405 4.05 -21.29 -5.72
N VAL A 406 4.79 -22.24 -5.14
CA VAL A 406 4.65 -23.66 -5.48
C VAL A 406 3.35 -24.17 -4.88
N VAL A 407 2.39 -24.54 -5.73
CA VAL A 407 1.08 -25.07 -5.33
C VAL A 407 1.23 -26.52 -4.84
N GLY A 408 1.93 -27.34 -5.62
CA GLY A 408 2.14 -28.76 -5.33
C GLY A 408 2.81 -29.48 -6.49
N PRO A 409 3.09 -30.78 -6.35
CA PRO A 409 3.69 -31.61 -7.38
C PRO A 409 2.67 -32.01 -8.45
N VAL A 410 3.13 -32.18 -9.68
CA VAL A 410 2.40 -32.91 -10.73
C VAL A 410 2.69 -34.40 -10.53
N LEU A 411 1.84 -35.07 -9.75
CA LEU A 411 2.07 -36.44 -9.28
C LEU A 411 2.24 -37.45 -10.43
N GLU A 412 1.57 -37.25 -11.57
CA GLU A 412 1.70 -38.11 -12.75
C GLU A 412 3.10 -38.05 -13.39
N LEU A 413 3.82 -36.94 -13.18
CA LEU A 413 5.16 -36.72 -13.72
C LEU A 413 6.27 -36.98 -12.70
N ARG A 414 5.92 -37.41 -11.47
CA ARG A 414 6.90 -37.66 -10.40
C ARG A 414 7.83 -38.83 -10.77
N PRO A 415 9.16 -38.60 -10.83
CA PRO A 415 10.13 -39.68 -10.93
C PRO A 415 10.01 -40.66 -9.76
N SER A 416 10.17 -41.96 -10.03
CA SER A 416 10.12 -42.97 -8.98
C SER A 416 11.31 -42.86 -8.02
N GLY A 417 11.05 -42.96 -6.72
CA GLY A 417 12.09 -43.03 -5.69
C GLY A 417 12.65 -41.68 -5.20
N LEU A 418 12.01 -40.55 -5.49
CA LEU A 418 12.41 -39.27 -4.90
C LEU A 418 12.25 -39.29 -3.37
N PRO A 419 13.33 -38.98 -2.60
CA PRO A 419 13.26 -38.93 -1.15
C PRO A 419 12.38 -37.76 -0.67
N GLU A 420 11.77 -37.93 0.49
CA GLU A 420 11.09 -36.82 1.18
C GLU A 420 12.13 -35.77 1.60
N TRP A 421 11.76 -34.50 1.51
CA TRP A 421 12.61 -33.42 1.99
C TRP A 421 12.55 -33.35 3.52
N GLU A 422 13.72 -33.31 4.16
CA GLU A 422 13.85 -33.13 5.60
C GLU A 422 14.39 -31.74 5.92
N PHE A 423 13.81 -31.09 6.93
CA PHE A 423 14.32 -29.81 7.40
C PHE A 423 15.73 -29.99 7.99
N PRO A 424 16.71 -29.13 7.63
CA PRO A 424 18.06 -29.26 8.16
C PRO A 424 18.09 -29.07 9.67
N ARG A 425 18.74 -29.99 10.39
CA ARG A 425 18.89 -29.91 11.86
C ARG A 425 19.84 -28.80 12.31
N ASN A 426 20.74 -28.39 11.43
CA ASN A 426 21.76 -27.39 11.67
C ASN A 426 21.57 -26.21 10.73
N CYS A 427 21.87 -25.01 11.22
CA CYS A 427 21.77 -23.78 10.45
C CYS A 427 22.69 -23.84 9.23
N PRO A 428 22.20 -23.64 7.99
CA PRO A 428 23.04 -23.67 6.79
C PRO A 428 24.07 -22.53 6.73
N SER A 429 23.91 -21.49 7.54
CA SER A 429 24.85 -20.36 7.60
C SER A 429 25.96 -20.53 8.65
N CYS A 430 25.63 -21.02 9.85
CA CYS A 430 26.58 -21.08 10.97
C CYS A 430 26.79 -22.47 11.57
N ALA A 431 26.14 -23.51 11.02
CA ALA A 431 26.17 -24.90 11.48
C ALA A 431 25.65 -25.18 12.91
N GLU A 432 25.27 -24.16 13.69
CA GLU A 432 24.65 -24.36 15.01
C GLU A 432 23.28 -25.05 14.91
N PRO A 433 22.86 -25.85 15.91
CA PRO A 433 21.55 -26.50 15.92
C PRO A 433 20.39 -25.49 15.76
N LEU A 434 19.43 -25.84 14.91
CA LEU A 434 18.16 -25.12 14.80
C LEU A 434 17.22 -25.62 15.89
N ILE A 435 16.46 -24.69 16.48
CA ILE A 435 15.49 -24.98 17.53
C ILE A 435 14.08 -24.68 17.00
N ARG A 436 13.14 -25.57 17.24
CA ARG A 436 11.70 -25.35 17.04
C ARG A 436 11.02 -25.48 18.39
N HIS A 437 10.38 -24.43 18.85
CA HIS A 437 9.63 -24.47 20.10
C HIS A 437 8.32 -25.24 19.91
N GLU A 438 7.85 -25.87 20.98
CA GLU A 438 6.59 -26.62 20.96
C GLU A 438 5.43 -25.68 20.60
N GLY A 439 4.60 -26.07 19.63
CA GLY A 439 3.50 -25.25 19.12
C GLY A 439 3.88 -24.23 18.04
N GLU A 440 5.16 -23.99 17.78
CA GLU A 440 5.60 -23.08 16.72
C GLU A 440 5.84 -23.80 15.39
N ALA A 441 5.48 -23.16 14.27
CA ALA A 441 5.75 -23.66 12.92
C ALA A 441 7.19 -23.39 12.43
N GLN A 442 7.94 -22.54 13.13
CA GLN A 442 9.18 -21.97 12.64
C GLN A 442 10.40 -22.57 13.35
N HIS A 443 11.45 -22.88 12.58
CA HIS A 443 12.77 -23.17 13.11
C HIS A 443 13.57 -21.86 13.30
N LEU A 444 14.39 -21.80 14.34
CA LEU A 444 15.17 -20.63 14.71
C LEU A 444 16.67 -20.96 14.84
N CYS A 445 17.50 -20.12 14.24
CA CYS A 445 18.91 -20.00 14.56
C CYS A 445 19.09 -19.03 15.73
N VAL A 446 19.39 -19.59 16.90
CA VAL A 446 19.58 -18.81 18.14
C VAL A 446 20.99 -18.23 18.27
N ASN A 447 21.93 -18.60 17.40
CA ASN A 447 23.29 -18.09 17.44
C ASN A 447 23.30 -16.57 17.15
N PRO A 448 23.68 -15.71 18.10
CA PRO A 448 23.76 -14.26 17.88
C PRO A 448 24.85 -13.88 16.87
N GLN A 449 25.86 -14.73 16.68
CA GLN A 449 26.97 -14.52 15.75
C GLN A 449 26.75 -15.17 14.38
N CYS A 450 25.52 -15.61 14.07
CA CYS A 450 25.21 -16.17 12.75
C CYS A 450 25.51 -15.13 11.64
N PRO A 451 26.37 -15.45 10.65
CA PRO A 451 26.72 -14.52 9.57
C PRO A 451 25.50 -14.01 8.81
N GLN A 452 24.51 -14.88 8.54
CA GLN A 452 23.29 -14.47 7.84
C GLN A 452 22.41 -13.54 8.69
N LYS A 453 22.32 -13.76 10.01
CA LYS A 453 21.59 -12.85 10.91
C LYS A 453 22.25 -11.47 10.95
N ARG A 454 23.59 -11.44 10.99
CA ARG A 454 24.38 -10.21 10.95
C ARG A 454 24.14 -9.45 9.64
N TRP A 455 24.30 -10.12 8.49
CA TRP A 455 24.01 -9.54 7.18
C TRP A 455 22.58 -8.99 7.11
N ALA A 456 21.58 -9.80 7.47
CA ALA A 456 20.18 -9.39 7.41
C ALA A 456 19.84 -8.25 8.39
N SER A 457 20.51 -8.18 9.55
CA SER A 457 20.33 -7.08 10.51
C SER A 457 20.92 -5.77 9.98
N ILE A 458 22.06 -5.82 9.29
CA ILE A 458 22.66 -4.64 8.65
C ILE A 458 21.80 -4.16 7.47
N CYS A 459 21.29 -5.09 6.65
CA CYS A 459 20.33 -4.74 5.59
C CYS A 459 19.07 -4.09 6.16
N HIS A 460 18.53 -4.62 7.26
CA HIS A 460 17.39 -4.04 7.96
C HIS A 460 17.68 -2.64 8.48
N PHE A 461 18.85 -2.43 9.10
CA PHE A 461 19.27 -1.11 9.60
C PHE A 461 19.39 -0.07 8.49
N ALA A 462 19.93 -0.46 7.33
CA ALA A 462 20.09 0.42 6.16
C ALA A 462 18.76 0.68 5.40
N SER A 463 17.71 -0.10 5.66
CA SER A 463 16.43 -0.02 4.94
C SER A 463 15.74 1.33 5.11
N ARG A 464 14.86 1.67 4.16
CA ARG A 464 14.10 2.94 4.14
C ARG A 464 13.28 3.20 5.40
N GLY A 465 12.66 2.16 5.97
CA GLY A 465 11.88 2.27 7.21
C GLY A 465 12.74 2.47 8.46
N ALA A 466 14.03 2.12 8.39
CA ALA A 466 15.00 2.30 9.46
C ALA A 466 15.85 3.56 9.21
N MET A 467 17.15 3.42 8.95
CA MET A 467 18.07 4.55 8.81
C MET A 467 18.14 5.12 7.39
N ASP A 468 17.48 4.51 6.40
CA ASP A 468 17.31 5.04 5.04
C ASP A 468 18.64 5.41 4.37
N ILE A 469 19.53 4.42 4.23
CA ILE A 469 20.88 4.60 3.69
C ILE A 469 20.90 4.22 2.21
N ASP A 470 20.56 5.18 1.37
CA ASP A 470 20.59 5.00 -0.08
C ASP A 470 21.99 4.60 -0.58
N GLY A 471 22.04 3.55 -1.41
CA GLY A 471 23.27 3.02 -1.98
C GLY A 471 23.95 1.90 -1.16
N LEU A 472 23.50 1.64 0.07
CA LEU A 472 23.97 0.51 0.89
C LEU A 472 23.03 -0.70 0.77
N GLY A 473 23.00 -1.31 -0.41
CA GLY A 473 22.13 -2.46 -0.71
C GLY A 473 22.68 -3.81 -0.22
N GLU A 474 21.84 -4.83 -0.31
CA GLU A 474 22.10 -6.21 0.13
C GLU A 474 23.43 -6.80 -0.37
N GLN A 475 23.73 -6.60 -1.66
CA GLN A 475 24.98 -7.09 -2.28
C GLN A 475 26.20 -6.31 -1.79
N GLN A 476 26.07 -5.00 -1.60
CA GLN A 476 27.15 -4.15 -1.08
C GLN A 476 27.48 -4.54 0.36
N ILE A 477 26.46 -4.73 1.20
CA ILE A 477 26.62 -5.17 2.59
C ILE A 477 27.28 -6.55 2.65
N ALA A 478 26.85 -7.50 1.81
CA ALA A 478 27.48 -8.82 1.73
C ALA A 478 28.97 -8.71 1.40
N SER A 479 29.33 -7.91 0.38
CA SER A 479 30.71 -7.68 -0.01
C SER A 479 31.54 -6.99 1.08
N PHE A 480 30.98 -5.97 1.75
CA PHE A 480 31.69 -5.26 2.83
C PHE A 480 31.93 -6.14 4.05
N LEU A 481 31.00 -7.03 4.39
CA LEU A 481 31.19 -8.04 5.43
C LEU A 481 32.27 -9.05 5.04
N GLU A 482 32.25 -9.56 3.81
CA GLU A 482 33.23 -10.53 3.31
C GLU A 482 34.66 -9.95 3.31
N LEU A 483 34.79 -8.68 2.96
CA LEU A 483 36.07 -7.96 2.93
C LEU A 483 36.50 -7.42 4.30
N GLY A 484 35.69 -7.61 5.34
CA GLY A 484 35.98 -7.14 6.69
C GLY A 484 35.97 -5.61 6.84
N LEU A 485 35.30 -4.89 5.94
CA LEU A 485 35.12 -3.44 6.03
C LEU A 485 34.08 -3.05 7.09
N MET A 486 33.20 -3.97 7.46
CA MET A 486 32.25 -3.84 8.54
C MET A 486 31.98 -5.19 9.20
N SER A 487 31.51 -5.16 10.44
CA SER A 487 31.10 -6.34 11.20
C SER A 487 29.72 -6.17 11.84
N ASP A 488 29.27 -4.95 12.06
CA ASP A 488 27.95 -4.64 12.57
C ASP A 488 27.46 -3.26 12.10
N VAL A 489 26.28 -2.85 12.57
CA VAL A 489 25.61 -1.63 12.13
C VAL A 489 26.35 -0.34 12.54
N ALA A 490 27.17 -0.37 13.59
CA ALA A 490 27.93 0.82 13.98
C ALA A 490 29.12 1.07 13.05
N ASP A 491 29.71 0.01 12.49
CA ASP A 491 30.84 0.12 11.57
C ASP A 491 30.48 0.85 10.27
N ILE A 492 29.19 0.90 9.90
CA ILE A 492 28.67 1.69 8.76
C ILE A 492 29.18 3.13 8.83
N TYR A 493 29.15 3.74 10.02
CA TYR A 493 29.53 5.13 10.22
C TYR A 493 31.06 5.35 10.32
N SER A 494 31.83 4.27 10.27
CA SER A 494 33.30 4.31 10.25
C SER A 494 33.90 4.02 8.87
N LEU A 495 33.05 3.68 7.88
CA LEU A 495 33.48 3.40 6.51
C LEU A 495 34.25 4.58 5.91
N GLN A 496 35.36 4.27 5.25
CA GLN A 496 36.23 5.25 4.60
C GLN A 496 36.15 5.12 3.08
N ALA A 497 36.45 6.19 2.36
CA ALA A 497 36.38 6.20 0.90
C ALA A 497 37.44 5.29 0.27
N GLU A 498 38.66 5.31 0.81
CA GLU A 498 39.83 4.68 0.20
C GLU A 498 39.68 3.16 0.05
N PRO A 499 39.24 2.39 1.07
CA PRO A 499 39.02 0.95 0.91
C PRO A 499 37.93 0.62 -0.11
N ILE A 500 36.85 1.40 -0.14
CA ILE A 500 35.70 1.17 -1.03
C ILE A 500 36.09 1.46 -2.48
N LEU A 501 36.92 2.47 -2.72
CA LEU A 501 37.43 2.81 -4.06
C LEU A 501 38.34 1.73 -4.67
N GLN A 502 38.89 0.82 -3.88
CA GLN A 502 39.66 -0.33 -4.39
C GLN A 502 38.77 -1.47 -4.90
N LEU A 503 37.45 -1.39 -4.68
CA LEU A 503 36.52 -2.45 -5.05
C LEU A 503 36.05 -2.32 -6.51
N PRO A 504 35.84 -3.45 -7.21
CA PRO A 504 35.31 -3.43 -8.56
C PRO A 504 33.93 -2.75 -8.57
N ASN A 505 33.67 -1.96 -9.62
CA ASN A 505 32.43 -1.22 -9.86
C ASN A 505 32.16 -0.01 -8.94
N TYR A 506 33.10 0.37 -8.07
CA TYR A 506 33.01 1.64 -7.33
C TYR A 506 33.77 2.76 -8.06
N GLN A 507 33.09 3.89 -8.23
CA GLN A 507 33.64 5.13 -8.76
C GLN A 507 33.57 6.24 -7.71
N GLN A 508 34.39 7.27 -7.87
CA GLN A 508 34.48 8.39 -6.93
C GLN A 508 33.11 8.99 -6.56
N LEU A 509 32.25 9.22 -7.56
CA LEU A 509 30.90 9.74 -7.33
C LEU A 509 30.01 8.77 -6.54
N SER A 510 30.06 7.47 -6.85
CA SER A 510 29.25 6.46 -6.13
C SER A 510 29.66 6.32 -4.66
N VAL A 511 30.96 6.39 -4.37
CA VAL A 511 31.48 6.34 -3.00
C VAL A 511 31.10 7.61 -2.24
N GLN A 512 31.21 8.78 -2.89
CA GLN A 512 30.80 10.04 -2.26
C GLN A 512 29.31 10.08 -1.96
N ASN A 513 28.46 9.56 -2.87
CA ASN A 513 27.02 9.46 -2.63
C ASN A 513 26.70 8.54 -1.46
N LEU A 514 27.36 7.37 -1.38
CA LEU A 514 27.19 6.43 -0.27
C LEU A 514 27.59 7.05 1.07
N LEU A 515 28.77 7.67 1.16
CA LEU A 515 29.23 8.32 2.40
C LEU A 515 28.33 9.49 2.79
N SER A 516 27.80 10.24 1.82
CA SER A 516 26.84 11.32 2.08
C SER A 516 25.50 10.78 2.61
N ALA A 517 25.01 9.65 2.08
CA ALA A 517 23.81 8.98 2.58
C ALA A 517 24.00 8.46 4.01
N ILE A 518 25.17 7.87 4.31
CA ILE A 518 25.54 7.44 5.67
C ILE A 518 25.54 8.64 6.63
N GLU A 519 26.17 9.76 6.25
CA GLU A 519 26.17 10.96 7.10
C GLU A 519 24.76 11.52 7.31
N ALA A 520 23.96 11.60 6.25
CA ALA A 520 22.57 12.08 6.33
C ALA A 520 21.71 11.20 7.25
N SER A 521 21.94 9.88 7.27
CA SER A 521 21.19 8.92 8.09
C SER A 521 21.32 9.18 9.60
N LYS A 522 22.39 9.83 10.06
CA LYS A 522 22.56 10.18 11.47
C LYS A 522 21.44 11.07 12.00
N SER A 523 20.79 11.85 11.14
CA SER A 523 19.70 12.75 11.52
C SER A 523 18.34 12.07 11.70
N ARG A 524 18.23 10.76 11.41
CA ARG A 524 16.94 10.05 11.45
C ARG A 524 16.34 10.06 12.86
N PRO A 525 15.00 10.06 13.00
CA PRO A 525 14.35 10.10 14.31
C PRO A 525 14.74 8.91 15.19
N LEU A 526 14.72 9.09 16.51
CA LEU A 526 15.04 8.03 17.48
C LEU A 526 14.17 6.76 17.28
N GLY A 527 12.90 6.91 16.89
CA GLY A 527 12.04 5.75 16.59
C GLY A 527 12.56 4.88 15.43
N ASN A 528 13.15 5.50 14.41
CA ASN A 528 13.79 4.81 13.29
C ASN A 528 15.06 4.07 13.72
N LEU A 529 15.86 4.67 14.61
CA LEU A 529 17.01 4.01 15.21
C LEU A 529 16.59 2.76 15.98
N LEU A 530 15.58 2.88 16.86
CA LEU A 530 15.06 1.74 17.64
C LEU A 530 14.54 0.61 16.75
N PHE A 531 13.85 0.96 15.66
CA PHE A 531 13.43 -0.02 14.66
C PHE A 531 14.61 -0.66 13.94
N GLY A 532 15.62 0.12 13.55
CA GLY A 532 16.84 -0.35 12.88
C GLY A 532 17.69 -1.26 13.75
N LEU A 533 17.71 -1.07 15.07
CA LEU A 533 18.43 -1.93 16.03
C LEU A 533 17.92 -3.38 16.08
N ASN A 534 16.81 -3.69 15.39
CA ASN A 534 16.29 -5.05 15.26
C ASN A 534 15.98 -5.70 16.63
N ILE A 535 15.44 -4.91 17.56
CA ILE A 535 15.02 -5.39 18.88
C ILE A 535 13.84 -6.36 18.72
N LEU A 536 13.93 -7.53 19.35
CA LEU A 536 12.91 -8.58 19.21
C LEU A 536 11.52 -8.05 19.64
N HIS A 537 10.48 -8.37 18.86
CA HIS A 537 9.09 -7.89 19.05
C HIS A 537 8.86 -6.38 18.84
N LEU A 538 9.90 -5.56 18.66
CA LEU A 538 9.75 -4.13 18.46
C LEU A 538 9.61 -3.80 16.96
N GLY A 539 8.39 -3.43 16.54
CA GLY A 539 8.10 -2.88 15.21
C GLY A 539 8.38 -1.37 15.12
N ALA A 540 8.18 -0.80 13.93
CA ALA A 540 8.41 0.63 13.67
C ALA A 540 7.51 1.53 14.54
N ALA A 541 6.21 1.23 14.59
CA ALA A 541 5.25 1.95 15.44
C ALA A 541 5.60 1.89 16.94
N GLY A 542 6.02 0.71 17.43
CA GLY A 542 6.48 0.55 18.80
C GLY A 542 7.73 1.39 19.10
N GLY A 543 8.69 1.42 18.16
CA GLY A 543 9.87 2.26 18.25
C GLY A 543 9.53 3.76 18.34
N GLN A 544 8.62 4.24 17.49
CA GLN A 544 8.16 5.63 17.55
C GLN A 544 7.46 5.96 18.87
N THR A 545 6.62 5.04 19.34
CA THR A 545 5.85 5.21 20.59
C THR A 545 6.78 5.31 21.80
N ILE A 546 7.78 4.43 21.88
CA ILE A 546 8.79 4.47 22.95
C ILE A 546 9.63 5.75 22.84
N ALA A 547 10.08 6.12 21.64
CA ALA A 547 10.84 7.36 21.44
C ALA A 547 10.07 8.60 21.89
N ALA A 548 8.76 8.67 21.62
CA ALA A 548 7.90 9.76 22.05
C ALA A 548 7.64 9.78 23.56
N ALA A 549 7.48 8.59 24.18
CA ALA A 549 7.20 8.49 25.61
C ALA A 549 8.41 8.89 26.49
N PHE A 550 9.62 8.51 26.08
CA PHE A 550 10.84 8.68 26.87
C PHE A 550 11.71 9.86 26.42
N GLY A 551 11.58 10.34 25.19
CA GLY A 551 12.23 11.56 24.68
C GLY A 551 13.75 11.47 24.45
N SER A 552 14.43 10.41 24.88
CA SER A 552 15.85 10.18 24.59
C SER A 552 16.22 8.71 24.72
N LEU A 553 17.29 8.29 24.04
CA LEU A 553 17.82 6.94 24.14
C LEU A 553 18.28 6.60 25.57
N ASP A 554 18.92 7.55 26.25
CA ASP A 554 19.39 7.36 27.64
C ASP A 554 18.22 7.08 28.59
N ALA A 555 17.10 7.79 28.43
CA ALA A 555 15.90 7.55 29.22
C ALA A 555 15.29 6.17 28.97
N ILE A 556 15.33 5.69 27.71
CA ILE A 556 14.86 4.34 27.35
C ILE A 556 15.76 3.27 27.96
N MET A 557 17.08 3.47 27.89
CA MET A 557 18.07 2.54 28.44
C MET A 557 17.98 2.42 29.96
N ALA A 558 17.54 3.48 30.64
CA ALA A 558 17.36 3.51 32.10
C ALA A 558 15.98 3.01 32.57
N ALA A 559 15.00 2.87 31.65
CA ALA A 559 13.62 2.51 31.99
C ALA A 559 13.50 1.05 32.47
N SER A 560 12.65 0.82 33.47
CA SER A 560 12.33 -0.55 33.89
C SER A 560 11.32 -1.21 32.92
N VAL A 561 11.11 -2.54 33.08
CA VAL A 561 10.08 -3.26 32.32
C VAL A 561 8.69 -2.69 32.63
N GLU A 562 8.45 -2.28 33.87
CA GLU A 562 7.20 -1.65 34.31
C GLU A 562 6.99 -0.28 33.66
N ASP A 563 8.03 0.56 33.62
CA ASP A 563 7.97 1.88 32.97
C ASP A 563 7.67 1.73 31.47
N LEU A 564 8.35 0.81 30.79
CA LEU A 564 8.15 0.52 29.37
C LEU A 564 6.73 -0.03 29.11
N SER A 565 6.22 -0.91 29.98
CA SER A 565 4.88 -1.49 29.87
C SER A 565 3.76 -0.50 30.18
N ALA A 566 4.07 0.61 30.88
CA ALA A 566 3.10 1.67 31.16
C ALA A 566 2.80 2.53 29.92
N VAL A 567 3.62 2.44 28.87
CA VAL A 567 3.39 3.15 27.60
C VAL A 567 2.25 2.49 26.84
N ALA A 568 1.22 3.28 26.49
CA ALA A 568 0.08 2.78 25.72
C ALA A 568 0.54 2.17 24.39
N GLY A 569 0.12 0.94 24.10
CA GLY A 569 0.53 0.18 22.91
C GLY A 569 1.79 -0.67 23.11
N ILE A 570 2.46 -0.60 24.27
CA ILE A 570 3.62 -1.43 24.60
C ILE A 570 3.24 -2.47 25.65
N GLY A 571 3.08 -3.72 25.22
CA GLY A 571 2.80 -4.84 26.12
C GLY A 571 4.05 -5.35 26.86
N PRO A 572 3.86 -6.19 27.90
CA PRO A 572 4.96 -6.70 28.74
C PRO A 572 6.00 -7.52 27.95
N VAL A 573 5.60 -8.16 26.86
CA VAL A 573 6.50 -8.91 25.97
C VAL A 573 7.47 -7.98 25.22
N ILE A 574 6.98 -6.85 24.70
CA ILE A 574 7.80 -5.86 24.01
C ILE A 574 8.71 -5.15 25.01
N ALA A 575 8.14 -4.72 26.15
CA ALA A 575 8.89 -4.09 27.23
C ALA A 575 10.04 -4.98 27.72
N GLY A 576 9.78 -6.27 27.94
CA GLY A 576 10.79 -7.25 28.32
C GLY A 576 11.89 -7.40 27.27
N SER A 577 11.56 -7.43 25.97
CA SER A 577 12.55 -7.47 24.90
C SER A 577 13.43 -6.23 24.85
N VAL A 578 12.84 -5.03 24.98
CA VAL A 578 13.57 -3.75 24.95
C VAL A 578 14.52 -3.66 26.13
N TYR A 579 14.02 -3.94 27.34
CA TYR A 579 14.85 -3.97 28.55
C TYR A 579 15.99 -4.98 28.44
N SER A 580 15.70 -6.20 27.98
CA SER A 580 16.71 -7.25 27.81
C SER A 580 17.77 -6.86 26.79
N PHE A 581 17.37 -6.22 25.68
CA PHE A 581 18.30 -5.75 24.66
C PHE A 581 19.30 -4.74 25.24
N PHE A 582 18.83 -3.71 25.95
CA PHE A 582 19.71 -2.67 26.51
C PHE A 582 20.46 -3.12 27.78
N SER A 583 20.05 -4.22 28.41
CA SER A 583 20.78 -4.82 29.54
C SER A 583 21.98 -5.66 29.10
N GLU A 584 22.03 -6.10 27.84
CA GLU A 584 23.10 -6.95 27.31
C GLU A 584 24.38 -6.13 26.99
N PRO A 585 25.55 -6.48 27.57
CA PRO A 585 26.78 -5.70 27.41
C PRO A 585 27.23 -5.48 25.95
N LEU A 586 27.01 -6.47 25.07
CA LEU A 586 27.34 -6.35 23.65
C LEU A 586 26.50 -5.27 22.95
N ASN A 587 25.21 -5.19 23.28
CA ASN A 587 24.32 -4.19 22.70
C ASN A 587 24.60 -2.80 23.29
N GLN A 588 24.95 -2.69 24.57
CA GLN A 588 25.39 -1.43 25.16
C GLN A 588 26.64 -0.89 24.46
N ASN A 589 27.60 -1.76 24.13
CA ASN A 589 28.79 -1.36 23.37
C ASN A 589 28.44 -0.89 21.95
N LEU A 590 27.57 -1.63 21.25
CA LEU A 590 27.07 -1.25 19.92
C LEU A 590 26.43 0.13 19.94
N VAL A 591 25.50 0.36 20.89
CA VAL A 591 24.80 1.63 21.06
C VAL A 591 25.79 2.75 21.38
N GLY A 592 26.75 2.51 22.28
CA GLY A 592 27.78 3.50 22.60
C GLY A 592 28.61 3.93 21.38
N ARG A 593 28.91 3.02 20.46
CA ARG A 593 29.60 3.36 19.19
C ARG A 593 28.71 4.16 18.25
N LEU A 594 27.40 3.86 18.18
CA LEU A 594 26.44 4.66 17.41
C LEU A 594 26.31 6.09 17.95
N VAL A 595 26.26 6.25 19.28
CA VAL A 595 26.25 7.57 19.92
C VAL A 595 27.54 8.33 19.61
N ALA A 596 28.70 7.67 19.72
CA ALA A 596 29.99 8.29 19.40
C ALA A 596 30.11 8.69 17.91
N ALA A 597 29.42 7.97 17.02
CA ALA A 597 29.35 8.30 15.60
C ALA A 597 28.44 9.51 15.28
N GLY A 598 27.69 10.02 16.27
CA GLY A 598 26.81 11.18 16.12
C GLY A 598 25.41 10.83 15.61
N VAL A 599 24.98 9.57 15.74
CA VAL A 599 23.60 9.18 15.43
C VAL A 599 22.63 9.87 16.40
N ASN A 600 21.52 10.39 15.88
CA ASN A 600 20.51 11.07 16.67
C ASN A 600 19.89 10.13 17.73
N THR A 601 20.10 10.47 19.00
CA THR A 601 19.57 9.75 20.16
C THR A 601 18.45 10.52 20.86
N VAL A 602 17.97 11.62 20.27
CA VAL A 602 16.96 12.51 20.85
C VAL A 602 15.60 12.21 20.23
N GLY A 603 14.62 11.96 21.10
CA GLY A 603 13.21 11.82 20.73
C GLY A 603 12.53 13.17 20.55
N PRO A 604 11.25 13.20 20.13
CA PRO A 604 10.50 14.45 20.03
C PRO A 604 10.40 15.14 21.39
N GLU A 605 10.36 16.48 21.39
CA GLU A 605 10.23 17.25 22.63
C GLU A 605 8.95 16.85 23.37
N ARG A 606 9.12 16.49 24.65
CA ARG A 606 7.99 16.20 25.54
C ARG A 606 7.38 17.52 25.96
N SER A 607 6.08 17.69 25.75
CA SER A 607 5.36 18.84 26.30
C SER A 607 5.57 18.91 27.81
N GLN A 608 6.06 20.05 28.30
CA GLN A 608 6.25 20.31 29.74
C GLN A 608 4.94 20.76 30.42
N LEU A 609 3.85 20.87 29.66
CA LEU A 609 2.56 21.26 30.19
C LEU A 609 1.90 20.09 30.91
N ASP A 610 1.16 20.41 31.99
CA ASP A 610 0.35 19.41 32.69
C ASP A 610 -0.60 18.72 31.72
N GLN A 611 -0.66 17.39 31.78
CA GLN A 611 -1.45 16.55 30.88
C GLN A 611 -2.93 16.53 31.28
N THR A 612 -3.51 17.72 31.46
CA THR A 612 -4.87 17.96 31.96
C THR A 612 -5.97 17.34 31.10
N LEU A 613 -5.66 17.06 29.84
CA LEU A 613 -6.57 16.50 28.84
C LEU A 613 -6.27 15.05 28.47
N GLN A 614 -5.42 14.35 29.24
CA GLN A 614 -5.11 12.94 28.96
C GLN A 614 -6.39 12.09 28.79
N GLY A 615 -6.50 11.42 27.63
CA GLY A 615 -7.64 10.56 27.28
C GLY A 615 -8.94 11.30 26.93
N LYS A 616 -8.93 12.63 26.85
CA LYS A 616 -10.11 13.44 26.51
C LYS A 616 -10.07 13.86 25.04
N ALA A 617 -11.22 13.79 24.37
CA ALA A 617 -11.40 14.23 22.99
C ALA A 617 -12.15 15.56 22.93
N VAL A 618 -11.52 16.63 22.44
CA VAL A 618 -12.10 17.98 22.40
C VAL A 618 -12.23 18.44 20.96
N VAL A 619 -13.45 18.74 20.51
CA VAL A 619 -13.71 19.19 19.13
C VAL A 619 -13.81 20.70 19.12
N VAL A 620 -13.14 21.37 18.18
CA VAL A 620 -13.26 22.81 17.97
C VAL A 620 -14.08 23.08 16.69
N THR A 621 -15.05 23.99 16.77
CA THR A 621 -15.91 24.40 15.66
C THR A 621 -16.11 25.91 15.66
N GLY A 622 -15.88 26.55 14.51
CA GLY A 622 -15.82 28.02 14.39
C GLY A 622 -14.43 28.59 14.64
N SER A 623 -14.30 29.90 14.47
CA SER A 623 -13.06 30.66 14.68
C SER A 623 -13.00 31.21 16.11
N LEU A 624 -11.89 31.02 16.81
CA LEU A 624 -11.65 31.57 18.15
C LEU A 624 -10.80 32.83 18.03
N ALA A 625 -11.11 33.88 18.80
CA ALA A 625 -10.45 35.17 18.68
C ALA A 625 -8.95 35.10 19.06
N GLY A 626 -8.59 34.25 20.03
CA GLY A 626 -7.24 34.03 20.53
C GLY A 626 -6.53 32.79 19.98
N PHE A 627 -7.20 31.94 19.20
CA PHE A 627 -6.60 30.73 18.63
C PHE A 627 -6.93 30.57 17.15
N SER A 628 -5.90 30.33 16.33
CA SER A 628 -6.14 29.67 15.04
C SER A 628 -6.61 28.23 15.29
N ARG A 629 -7.33 27.66 14.33
CA ARG A 629 -7.84 26.27 14.44
C ARG A 629 -6.72 25.27 14.71
N ASP A 630 -5.58 25.45 14.07
CA ASP A 630 -4.40 24.59 14.25
C ASP A 630 -3.73 24.83 15.62
N ALA A 631 -3.70 26.08 16.11
CA ALA A 631 -3.18 26.40 17.44
C ALA A 631 -4.06 25.80 18.55
N ALA A 632 -5.39 25.81 18.40
CA ALA A 632 -6.30 25.17 19.35
C ALA A 632 -6.09 23.64 19.37
N ALA A 633 -5.95 23.03 18.20
CA ALA A 633 -5.68 21.59 18.09
C ALA A 633 -4.32 21.21 18.69
N ALA A 634 -3.29 22.04 18.50
CA ALA A 634 -1.97 21.86 19.10
C ALA A 634 -2.04 21.98 20.63
N ALA A 635 -2.71 23.01 21.17
CA ALA A 635 -2.85 23.22 22.60
C ALA A 635 -3.56 22.06 23.33
N ILE A 636 -4.53 21.41 22.66
CA ILE A 636 -5.20 20.20 23.15
C ILE A 636 -4.22 19.01 23.19
N LYS A 637 -3.46 18.80 22.10
CA LYS A 637 -2.49 17.70 21.97
C LYS A 637 -1.32 17.83 22.95
N GLU A 638 -0.79 19.04 23.14
CA GLU A 638 0.29 19.31 24.10
C GLU A 638 -0.08 18.96 25.55
N ARG A 639 -1.37 18.90 25.88
CA ARG A 639 -1.90 18.55 27.21
C ARG A 639 -2.48 17.14 27.27
N GLY A 640 -2.15 16.29 26.29
CA GLY A 640 -2.49 14.86 26.28
C GLY A 640 -3.87 14.53 25.71
N GLY A 641 -4.59 15.54 25.19
CA GLY A 641 -5.90 15.37 24.57
C GLY A 641 -5.84 15.03 23.08
N THR A 642 -6.98 14.63 22.54
CA THR A 642 -7.17 14.46 21.09
C THR A 642 -8.08 15.56 20.55
N ALA A 643 -7.78 16.09 19.36
CA ALA A 643 -8.56 17.13 18.70
C ALA A 643 -9.24 16.60 17.42
N PRO A 644 -10.25 15.72 17.53
CA PRO A 644 -10.87 15.12 16.36
C PRO A 644 -11.64 16.15 15.51
N GLY A 645 -11.64 15.93 14.20
CA GLY A 645 -12.34 16.81 13.25
C GLY A 645 -13.87 16.70 13.28
N SER A 646 -14.43 15.69 13.95
CA SER A 646 -15.87 15.40 14.00
C SER A 646 -16.35 15.06 15.41
N VAL A 647 -17.63 15.33 15.69
CA VAL A 647 -18.28 15.04 16.98
C VAL A 647 -18.78 13.60 17.00
N SER A 648 -18.53 12.90 18.10
CA SER A 648 -18.94 11.52 18.37
C SER A 648 -19.36 11.33 19.83
N LYS A 649 -19.94 10.16 20.18
CA LYS A 649 -20.29 9.82 21.57
C LYS A 649 -19.09 9.81 22.54
N LYS A 650 -17.86 9.67 22.03
CA LYS A 650 -16.62 9.69 22.83
C LYS A 650 -16.06 11.11 23.02
N THR A 651 -16.68 12.11 22.41
CA THR A 651 -16.23 13.50 22.52
C THR A 651 -16.51 14.00 23.94
N PHE A 652 -15.49 14.55 24.59
CA PHE A 652 -15.55 15.06 25.96
C PHE A 652 -16.21 16.44 26.01
N ALA A 653 -15.86 17.35 25.09
CA ALA A 653 -16.45 18.68 24.99
C ALA A 653 -16.33 19.24 23.55
N VAL A 654 -17.19 20.18 23.21
CA VAL A 654 -17.16 20.89 21.93
C VAL A 654 -16.99 22.40 22.17
N VAL A 655 -15.91 22.96 21.65
CA VAL A 655 -15.60 24.39 21.74
C VAL A 655 -16.20 25.11 20.55
N ILE A 656 -17.03 26.12 20.82
CA ILE A 656 -17.76 26.92 19.85
C ILE A 656 -17.09 28.30 19.74
N GLY A 657 -16.59 28.60 18.55
CA GLY A 657 -16.15 29.93 18.12
C GLY A 657 -17.17 30.61 17.20
N GLU A 658 -16.77 31.74 16.61
CA GLU A 658 -17.57 32.45 15.61
C GLU A 658 -17.81 31.59 14.36
N GLU A 659 -18.99 31.68 13.78
CA GLU A 659 -19.44 30.87 12.62
C GLU A 659 -19.22 29.35 12.81
N PRO A 660 -19.78 28.73 13.86
CA PRO A 660 -19.60 27.30 14.08
C PRO A 660 -20.24 26.48 12.96
N GLY A 661 -19.58 25.40 12.55
CA GLY A 661 -20.13 24.50 11.55
C GLY A 661 -21.44 23.86 12.04
N ALA A 662 -22.53 24.13 11.30
CA ALA A 662 -23.89 23.73 11.69
C ALA A 662 -24.03 22.22 11.98
N SER A 663 -23.30 21.37 11.24
CA SER A 663 -23.32 19.91 11.42
C SER A 663 -22.71 19.45 12.76
N LYS A 664 -21.69 20.15 13.27
CA LYS A 664 -21.04 19.82 14.54
C LYS A 664 -21.88 20.29 15.73
N LEU A 665 -22.49 21.47 15.62
CA LEU A 665 -23.38 22.01 16.64
C LEU A 665 -24.63 21.13 16.80
N THR A 666 -25.25 20.76 15.67
CA THR A 666 -26.42 19.87 15.65
C THR A 666 -26.08 18.54 16.32
N LYS A 667 -24.97 17.90 15.92
CA LYS A 667 -24.55 16.61 16.46
C LYS A 667 -24.12 16.65 17.93
N ALA A 668 -23.50 17.75 18.37
CA ALA A 668 -23.16 17.96 19.78
C ALA A 668 -24.42 18.10 20.66
N THR A 669 -25.43 18.82 20.15
CA THR A 669 -26.73 19.00 20.82
C THR A 669 -27.51 17.69 20.90
N GLU A 670 -27.57 16.91 19.80
CA GLU A 670 -28.20 15.59 19.77
C GLU A 670 -27.58 14.60 20.76
N LEU A 671 -26.25 14.68 20.93
CA LEU A 671 -25.51 13.83 21.85
C LEU A 671 -25.40 14.40 23.27
N GLN A 672 -26.03 15.56 23.53
CA GLN A 672 -26.02 16.26 24.82
C GLN A 672 -24.61 16.50 25.38
N LEU A 673 -23.67 16.85 24.49
CA LEU A 673 -22.29 17.09 24.84
C LEU A 673 -22.09 18.53 25.34
N PRO A 674 -21.21 18.77 26.33
CA PRO A 674 -20.88 20.09 26.81
C PRO A 674 -20.38 21.02 25.70
N LEU A 675 -21.01 22.18 25.58
CA LEU A 675 -20.67 23.23 24.63
C LEU A 675 -19.91 24.34 25.37
N LEU A 676 -18.70 24.64 24.94
CA LEU A 676 -17.80 25.59 25.60
C LEU A 676 -17.56 26.81 24.72
N ASN A 677 -17.58 27.99 25.32
CA ASN A 677 -17.03 29.19 24.68
C ASN A 677 -15.50 29.26 24.83
N GLU A 678 -14.88 30.27 24.22
CA GLU A 678 -13.42 30.43 24.23
C GLU A 678 -12.81 30.57 25.64
N SER A 679 -13.47 31.30 26.55
CA SER A 679 -12.99 31.47 27.93
C SER A 679 -13.06 30.16 28.72
N GLU A 680 -14.08 29.34 28.44
CA GLU A 680 -14.24 28.03 29.04
C GLU A 680 -13.27 26.99 28.44
N PHE A 681 -12.87 27.16 27.18
CA PHE A 681 -11.82 26.35 26.56
C PHE A 681 -10.45 26.59 27.21
N LEU A 682 -10.11 27.85 27.51
CA LEU A 682 -8.88 28.17 28.27
C LEU A 682 -8.90 27.51 29.65
N HIS A 683 -10.03 27.59 30.37
CA HIS A 683 -10.18 26.92 31.66
C HIS A 683 -10.04 25.40 31.55
N LEU A 684 -10.63 24.80 30.50
CA LEU A 684 -10.50 23.38 30.22
C LEU A 684 -9.04 22.98 29.95
N LEU A 685 -8.29 23.79 29.20
CA LEU A 685 -6.87 23.56 28.95
C LEU A 685 -6.06 23.64 30.27
N GLU A 686 -6.34 24.59 31.14
CA GLU A 686 -5.59 24.77 32.39
C GLU A 686 -5.92 23.74 33.46
N THR A 687 -7.17 23.29 33.57
CA THR A 687 -7.65 22.49 34.72
C THR A 687 -8.08 21.08 34.33
N GLY A 688 -8.35 20.83 33.05
CA GLY A 688 -8.98 19.61 32.57
C GLY A 688 -10.46 19.48 32.95
N GLN A 689 -11.09 20.51 33.53
CA GLN A 689 -12.48 20.48 33.98
C GLN A 689 -13.38 21.37 33.13
N ILE A 690 -14.64 20.97 33.02
CA ILE A 690 -15.69 21.74 32.34
C ILE A 690 -16.26 22.73 33.36
N PRO A 691 -16.26 24.05 33.08
CA PRO A 691 -16.84 25.04 33.97
C PRO A 691 -18.32 24.76 34.26
N THR A 692 -18.74 24.94 35.51
CA THR A 692 -20.16 24.84 35.90
C THR A 692 -20.83 26.20 35.80
N THR A 693 -21.28 26.57 34.61
CA THR A 693 -22.08 27.76 34.35
C THR A 693 -23.52 27.36 33.99
N SER A 694 -24.48 27.86 34.76
CA SER A 694 -25.91 27.63 34.59
C SER A 694 -26.43 28.21 33.28
N HIS A 695 -26.74 27.36 32.30
CA HIS A 695 -27.45 27.77 31.08
C HIS A 695 -28.93 28.04 31.36
N ASP A 696 -29.24 29.29 31.74
CA ASP A 696 -30.55 29.92 31.52
C ASP A 696 -30.30 31.19 30.69
N GLN A 697 -30.20 31.05 29.37
CA GLN A 697 -30.38 32.16 28.43
C GLN A 697 -31.12 31.66 27.19
N GLU A 698 -32.28 32.28 26.95
CA GLU A 698 -33.20 32.05 25.84
C GLU A 698 -32.53 32.17 24.46
N PRO A 699 -33.02 31.46 23.44
CA PRO A 699 -32.52 31.58 22.08
C PRO A 699 -32.84 32.97 21.49
N PRO A 700 -31.92 33.59 20.73
CA PRO A 700 -32.18 34.86 20.06
C PRO A 700 -33.23 34.66 18.94
N THR A 701 -34.07 35.69 18.76
CA THR A 701 -35.16 35.76 17.77
C THR A 701 -34.68 36.12 16.38
#